data_AF-A0A8X6M5B3-F1
#
_entry.id   AF-A0A8X6M5B3-F1
#
_cell.length_a   1.000
_cell.length_b   1.000
_cell.length_c   1.000
_cell.angle_alpha   90.00
_cell.angle_beta   90.00
_cell.angle_gamma   90.00
#
_symmetry.space_group_name_H-M   'P 1'
#
loop_
_entity.id
_entity.type
_entity.pdbx_description
1 polymer ?
#
loop_
_entity_poly.entity_id
_entity_poly.type
_entity_poly.pdbx_seq_one_letter_code
_entity_poly.pdbx_strand_id
1 'polypeptide(L)'
;MAHIDAGKTTTTERILFYTGKQNRIGEVHDGAASMDWMEQEKERGITITSAATTCFWNDHRVNIIDTPGHVDFTIEVERSLRVLDGAVAVFDGVAGVEPQSETVWRQADKYSVPRICFVNKMDRIGANFYRCVDMIKTKLGAAPLVIQLPIGSEKDFKGIIDLISMKAIIWQEETLGAKFSYEDIPSDLLDKAQEYRNLLLDAAAEMDDEAMNTYFESNDLPVDLLKKCVRNGTIKGKFVPVLCGSAFKNKGVQPLLDGVVDFLPSPIDVDVIVGTDPKDSEKKIEIKPSEKEKFVALAFKVMTDKFVGSLTFIRIYSGKLKSKSAVLNAGKNETEGIGRMLLMHANNREDINEAKVGDIVALVGLKRTITGDTLCSPDFPILLERMEFPEPVIEIAVEPKTTSDQEKLGVALNRLVAEDPSLRMSVNAESGQTILKGMGELHLEIIVDRMKREFNVEANVGAPQVAYRETITKSVEIDYTHKKQSGGAGQFAKVKIIFEPLEPGSGFQFESKIVGGAIPKEYIPGVQNGLELIKEGGMISGFPVIDFKATLIDGAFHEVDSSPLAFELAAKGAFKEMANKAGPKMLEPIMKVEIITPEEYMGDIMGDVNSRRGQVSSMETHNSSTIILAFVPLANMFGYINVLRSISQGRAQYTVVEAFGKPHVNVGTIGHVDHGKTTLTAAITKHYGNFVAYDQIDKAPEERKRGITIATAHVEYQTEKRHYAHVDCPGHADYVKNMIVGAAQMDAAILVVSGVDGPMPQTREHILLAKQVGVGYIVVYINKADVADADMIDLVEMEVRELLNKYGFPGDEVPVVVGSALKALEDDSSEYGKKSIDKLMEKLDEYVAVPPRPVDLPFLLPIEDVFSISGRGTVVTGRIEKGEIKTGEEIEIIGLKATQKTICTGVEMFKKLLDKGSAGLNVGILLRGTKREEVERGQVLAKPGTITPHRKFRAEVYILKKEEGGRHTPFFANYQPQFYLRTTDVTGSIKLLDGKEMVMPGDNVSVEVELQVPIAMDKGLRFAIREGGRTVGSGVVSEILE
;
A
#
# COMPACT_ATOMS: atom_id res chain seq x y z
N MET A 1 29.29 -1.05 -5.44
CA MET A 1 28.33 -1.87 -4.67
C MET A 1 29.07 -2.95 -3.88
N ALA A 2 28.72 -3.22 -2.61
CA ALA A 2 29.33 -4.27 -1.76
C ALA A 2 28.72 -4.29 -0.35
N HIS A 3 29.01 -5.36 0.42
CA HIS A 3 28.85 -5.37 1.88
C HIS A 3 29.65 -4.25 2.59
N ILE A 4 29.28 -3.99 3.85
CA ILE A 4 29.98 -3.08 4.77
C ILE A 4 31.45 -3.52 4.85
N ASP A 5 32.35 -2.54 4.97
CA ASP A 5 33.79 -2.75 5.10
C ASP A 5 34.51 -3.49 3.97
N ALA A 6 33.87 -3.91 2.88
CA ALA A 6 34.57 -4.50 1.72
C ALA A 6 35.58 -3.54 1.04
N GLY A 7 35.60 -2.26 1.44
CA GLY A 7 36.54 -1.25 0.98
C GLY A 7 36.06 -0.44 -0.22
N LYS A 8 34.74 -0.22 -0.37
CA LYS A 8 34.15 0.60 -1.44
C LYS A 8 34.76 2.01 -1.48
N THR A 9 34.61 2.74 -0.38
CA THR A 9 35.09 4.11 -0.24
C THR A 9 36.60 4.21 -0.40
N THR A 10 37.35 3.26 0.17
CA THR A 10 38.81 3.18 -0.04
C THR A 10 39.16 3.01 -1.51
N THR A 11 38.48 2.12 -2.23
CA THR A 11 38.69 1.95 -3.68
C THR A 11 38.36 3.24 -4.44
N THR A 12 37.25 3.92 -4.12
CA THR A 12 36.88 5.21 -4.72
C THR A 12 37.95 6.28 -4.50
N GLU A 13 38.47 6.42 -3.28
CA GLU A 13 39.54 7.37 -2.95
C GLU A 13 40.83 7.09 -3.76
N ARG A 14 41.18 5.81 -3.96
CA ARG A 14 42.32 5.44 -4.81
C ARG A 14 42.08 5.77 -6.28
N ILE A 15 40.87 5.57 -6.78
CA ILE A 15 40.51 5.99 -8.14
C ILE A 15 40.69 7.50 -8.31
N LEU A 16 40.23 8.30 -7.35
CA LEU A 16 40.38 9.76 -7.38
C LEU A 16 41.84 10.22 -7.34
N PHE A 17 42.69 9.51 -6.59
CA PHE A 17 44.13 9.76 -6.57
C PHE A 17 44.79 9.44 -7.93
N TYR A 18 44.57 8.26 -8.49
CA TYR A 18 45.22 7.85 -9.74
C TYR A 18 44.76 8.62 -10.97
N THR A 19 43.51 9.08 -10.98
CA THR A 19 42.97 9.95 -12.04
C THR A 19 43.45 11.41 -11.91
N GLY A 20 44.26 11.72 -10.89
CA GLY A 20 44.79 13.07 -10.64
C GLY A 20 43.74 14.07 -10.15
N LYS A 21 42.53 13.61 -9.82
CA LYS A 21 41.48 14.47 -9.27
C LYS A 21 41.79 14.88 -7.84
N GLN A 22 42.54 14.05 -7.12
CA GLN A 22 43.09 14.33 -5.79
C GLN A 22 44.60 14.24 -5.76
N ASN A 23 45.21 15.16 -5.02
CA ASN A 23 46.67 15.22 -4.84
C ASN A 23 47.15 14.52 -3.56
N ARG A 24 46.24 13.97 -2.74
CA ARG A 24 46.55 13.28 -1.49
C ARG A 24 45.68 12.04 -1.34
N ILE A 25 46.25 11.01 -0.73
CA ILE A 25 45.55 9.78 -0.37
C ILE A 25 44.84 9.99 0.98
N GLY A 26 43.51 9.92 1.00
CA GLY A 26 42.69 9.89 2.23
C GLY A 26 42.45 8.45 2.73
N GLU A 27 42.28 8.30 4.04
CA GLU A 27 41.83 7.06 4.69
C GLU A 27 40.52 7.28 5.45
N VAL A 28 39.62 6.28 5.37
CA VAL A 28 38.27 6.32 5.97
C VAL A 28 38.37 6.25 7.50
N HIS A 29 39.25 5.39 8.04
CA HIS A 29 39.42 5.22 9.48
C HIS A 29 39.97 6.46 10.19
N ASP A 30 40.68 7.33 9.46
CA ASP A 30 41.24 8.58 9.98
C ASP A 30 40.31 9.78 9.76
N GLY A 31 39.10 9.56 9.22
CA GLY A 31 38.15 10.63 8.86
C GLY A 31 38.64 11.56 7.75
N ALA A 32 39.68 11.16 7.02
CA ALA A 32 40.35 11.94 5.97
C ALA A 32 39.81 11.64 4.57
N ALA A 33 38.89 10.68 4.42
CA ALA A 33 38.21 10.40 3.17
C ALA A 33 37.38 11.62 2.70
N SER A 34 37.44 11.89 1.41
CA SER A 34 36.76 13.01 0.78
C SER A 34 35.30 12.72 0.43
N MET A 35 35.00 11.45 0.15
CA MET A 35 33.66 11.00 -0.24
C MET A 35 32.70 10.95 0.96
N ASP A 36 33.23 10.62 2.15
CA ASP A 36 32.53 10.69 3.44
C ASP A 36 32.60 12.14 3.97
N TRP A 37 31.79 13.02 3.40
CA TRP A 37 31.85 14.45 3.71
C TRP A 37 31.02 14.84 4.93
N MET A 38 30.01 14.02 5.30
CA MET A 38 29.19 14.28 6.48
C MET A 38 30.00 14.01 7.75
N GLU A 39 29.73 14.79 8.80
CA GLU A 39 30.41 14.62 10.09
C GLU A 39 30.10 13.23 10.70
N GLN A 40 28.87 12.76 10.54
CA GLN A 40 28.42 11.45 11.00
C GLN A 40 29.12 10.29 10.28
N GLU A 41 29.41 10.44 8.98
CA GLU A 41 30.15 9.44 8.21
C GLU A 41 31.59 9.32 8.73
N LYS A 42 32.23 10.45 9.02
CA LYS A 42 33.59 10.50 9.58
C LYS A 42 33.68 9.98 11.01
N GLU A 43 32.71 10.32 11.86
CA GLU A 43 32.65 9.86 13.25
C GLU A 43 32.48 8.34 13.34
N ARG A 44 31.72 7.74 12.41
CA ARG A 44 31.37 6.30 12.43
C ARG A 44 32.20 5.44 11.49
N GLY A 45 32.92 6.04 10.54
CA GLY A 45 33.71 5.33 9.53
C GLY A 45 32.87 4.54 8.52
N ILE A 46 31.63 4.98 8.25
CA ILE A 46 30.71 4.35 7.29
C ILE A 46 30.15 5.39 6.32
N THR A 47 29.90 4.98 5.08
CA THR A 47 29.19 5.80 4.09
C THR A 47 27.68 5.72 4.31
N ILE A 48 27.04 6.88 4.50
CA ILE A 48 25.61 7.04 4.80
C ILE A 48 24.87 7.51 3.56
N THR A 49 25.40 8.50 2.84
CA THR A 49 24.78 9.05 1.62
C THR A 49 25.64 8.79 0.39
N SER A 50 25.00 8.62 -0.77
CA SER A 50 25.75 8.46 -2.00
C SER A 50 26.45 9.76 -2.43
N ALA A 51 27.73 9.68 -2.78
CA ALA A 51 28.50 10.83 -3.26
C ALA A 51 28.81 10.65 -4.75
N ALA A 52 28.43 11.64 -5.56
CA ALA A 52 28.75 11.66 -6.98
C ALA A 52 30.03 12.48 -7.24
N THR A 53 30.89 11.96 -8.11
CA THR A 53 32.11 12.65 -8.56
C THR A 53 32.45 12.26 -9.99
N THR A 54 33.12 13.16 -10.71
CA THR A 54 33.60 12.92 -12.07
C THR A 54 35.13 12.91 -12.09
N CYS A 55 35.71 11.96 -12.82
CA CYS A 55 37.15 11.85 -13.09
C CYS A 55 37.41 11.47 -14.56
N PHE A 56 38.68 11.53 -14.97
CA PHE A 56 39.10 11.20 -16.33
C PHE A 56 40.16 10.09 -16.30
N TRP A 57 40.02 9.09 -17.16
CA TRP A 57 40.96 7.98 -17.30
C TRP A 57 41.09 7.59 -18.78
N ASN A 58 42.30 7.56 -19.33
CA ASN A 58 42.57 7.21 -20.73
C ASN A 58 41.64 7.94 -21.74
N ASP A 59 41.51 9.26 -21.63
CA ASP A 59 40.60 10.11 -22.43
C ASP A 59 39.09 9.81 -22.30
N HIS A 60 38.70 8.96 -21.33
CA HIS A 60 37.29 8.70 -20.99
C HIS A 60 36.88 9.47 -19.74
N ARG A 61 35.65 9.98 -19.75
CA ARG A 61 35.02 10.60 -18.58
C ARG A 61 34.26 9.54 -17.79
N VAL A 62 34.60 9.37 -16.52
CA VAL A 62 33.96 8.42 -15.61
C VAL A 62 33.20 9.18 -14.53
N ASN A 63 31.91 8.91 -14.40
CA ASN A 63 31.07 9.42 -13.32
C ASN A 63 30.91 8.30 -12.28
N ILE A 64 31.39 8.53 -11.07
CA ILE A 64 31.38 7.57 -9.98
C ILE A 64 30.31 8.01 -8.98
N ILE A 65 29.46 7.07 -8.59
CA ILE A 65 28.58 7.21 -7.44
C ILE A 65 29.07 6.21 -6.39
N ASP A 66 29.61 6.73 -5.29
CA ASP A 66 29.90 5.88 -4.14
C ASP A 66 28.61 5.58 -3.40
N THR A 67 28.45 4.34 -2.96
CA THR A 67 27.17 3.83 -2.42
C THR A 67 27.37 3.27 -1.01
N PRO A 68 26.41 3.50 -0.09
CA PRO A 68 26.42 2.88 1.22
C PRO A 68 26.49 1.35 1.14
N GLY A 69 27.16 0.73 2.12
CA GLY A 69 27.16 -0.73 2.30
C GLY A 69 26.13 -1.24 3.30
N HIS A 70 25.59 -0.33 4.11
CA HIS A 70 24.74 -0.68 5.24
C HIS A 70 23.28 -0.85 4.80
N VAL A 71 22.60 -1.87 5.33
CA VAL A 71 21.24 -2.24 4.95
C VAL A 71 20.21 -1.13 5.25
N ASP A 72 20.44 -0.34 6.29
CA ASP A 72 19.58 0.79 6.66
C ASP A 72 19.55 1.92 5.61
N PHE A 73 20.52 1.95 4.69
CA PHE A 73 20.60 2.89 3.58
C PHE A 73 20.44 2.19 2.23
N THR A 74 19.69 1.09 2.16
CA THR A 74 19.42 0.40 0.88
C THR A 74 18.79 1.30 -0.16
N ILE A 75 18.06 2.34 0.24
CA ILE A 75 17.46 3.28 -0.71
C ILE A 75 18.50 4.08 -1.49
N GLU A 76 19.63 4.40 -0.86
CA GLU A 76 20.77 5.06 -1.50
C GLU A 76 21.38 4.16 -2.58
N VAL A 77 21.35 2.85 -2.36
CA VAL A 77 21.83 1.86 -3.32
C VAL A 77 20.84 1.70 -4.47
N GLU A 78 19.55 1.57 -4.17
CA GLU A 78 18.49 1.38 -5.16
C GLU A 78 18.39 2.58 -6.12
N ARG A 79 18.40 3.81 -5.59
CA ARG A 79 18.39 5.03 -6.43
C ARG A 79 19.65 5.18 -7.27
N SER A 80 20.81 4.72 -6.77
CA SER A 80 22.07 4.79 -7.50
C SER A 80 22.10 3.76 -8.62
N LEU A 81 21.71 2.51 -8.36
CA LEU A 81 21.67 1.46 -9.38
C LEU A 81 20.70 1.79 -10.52
N ARG A 82 19.60 2.50 -10.25
CA ARG A 82 18.64 2.92 -11.28
C ARG A 82 19.23 3.87 -12.33
N VAL A 83 20.24 4.67 -11.96
CA VAL A 83 20.81 5.73 -12.82
C VAL A 83 22.19 5.39 -13.39
N LEU A 84 22.80 4.29 -12.94
CA LEU A 84 24.13 3.87 -13.36
C LEU A 84 24.05 2.98 -14.62
N ASP A 85 24.99 3.20 -15.53
CA ASP A 85 25.14 2.36 -16.72
C ASP A 85 25.82 1.04 -16.39
N GLY A 86 26.75 1.03 -15.42
CA GLY A 86 27.45 -0.17 -14.98
C GLY A 86 27.92 -0.06 -13.53
N ALA A 87 28.29 -1.19 -12.92
CA ALA A 87 28.67 -1.26 -11.53
C ALA A 87 29.98 -2.03 -11.27
N VAL A 88 30.71 -1.61 -10.23
CA VAL A 88 31.83 -2.39 -9.65
C VAL A 88 31.35 -3.05 -8.37
N ALA A 89 31.30 -4.38 -8.38
CA ALA A 89 31.00 -5.22 -7.22
C ALA A 89 32.27 -5.52 -6.44
N VAL A 90 32.43 -4.92 -5.27
CA VAL A 90 33.62 -5.10 -4.44
C VAL A 90 33.37 -6.22 -3.43
N PHE A 91 34.29 -7.18 -3.32
CA PHE A 91 34.23 -8.27 -2.36
C PHE A 91 35.44 -8.23 -1.44
N ASP A 92 35.26 -8.61 -0.17
CA ASP A 92 36.38 -8.82 0.74
C ASP A 92 37.03 -10.19 0.43
N GLY A 93 38.33 -10.22 0.15
CA GLY A 93 39.07 -11.44 -0.13
C GLY A 93 39.06 -12.47 1.00
N VAL A 94 38.75 -12.08 2.25
CA VAL A 94 38.65 -12.98 3.40
C VAL A 94 37.24 -13.55 3.55
N ALA A 95 36.22 -12.69 3.54
CA ALA A 95 34.83 -13.07 3.79
C ALA A 95 34.11 -13.60 2.54
N GLY A 96 34.46 -13.07 1.36
CA GLY A 96 33.85 -13.41 0.08
C GLY A 96 32.45 -12.80 -0.09
N VAL A 97 31.48 -13.64 -0.45
CA VAL A 97 30.07 -13.22 -0.61
C VAL A 97 29.33 -13.29 0.72
N GLU A 98 28.92 -12.11 1.18
CA GLU A 98 28.21 -11.84 2.42
C GLU A 98 26.72 -11.54 2.17
N PRO A 99 25.84 -11.65 3.20
CA PRO A 99 24.39 -11.52 3.03
C PRO A 99 23.95 -10.23 2.31
N GLN A 100 24.56 -9.08 2.63
CA GLN A 100 24.22 -7.81 1.99
C GLN A 100 24.77 -7.72 0.57
N SER A 101 25.88 -8.41 0.26
CA SER A 101 26.34 -8.52 -1.12
C SER A 101 25.30 -9.24 -1.99
N GLU A 102 24.62 -10.26 -1.45
CA GLU A 102 23.48 -10.92 -2.12
C GLU A 102 22.31 -9.95 -2.35
N THR A 103 21.92 -9.18 -1.34
CA THR A 103 20.83 -8.20 -1.45
C THR A 103 21.11 -7.15 -2.52
N VAL A 104 22.30 -6.55 -2.50
CA VAL A 104 22.68 -5.52 -3.48
C VAL A 104 22.86 -6.11 -4.88
N TRP A 105 23.29 -7.37 -4.98
CA TRP A 105 23.35 -8.09 -6.24
C TRP A 105 21.96 -8.26 -6.87
N ARG A 106 20.95 -8.68 -6.08
CA ARG A 106 19.56 -8.78 -6.54
C ARG A 106 18.99 -7.43 -6.97
N GLN A 107 19.33 -6.35 -6.25
CA GLN A 107 18.93 -5.00 -6.66
C GLN A 107 19.55 -4.60 -8.00
N ALA A 108 20.81 -4.96 -8.25
CA ALA A 108 21.44 -4.72 -9.54
C ALA A 108 20.84 -5.59 -10.65
N ASP A 109 20.40 -6.82 -10.34
CA ASP A 109 19.68 -7.70 -11.28
C ASP A 109 18.31 -7.13 -11.65
N LYS A 110 17.57 -6.54 -10.69
CA LYS A 110 16.26 -5.88 -10.92
C LYS A 110 16.36 -4.80 -12.01
N TYR A 111 17.47 -4.09 -12.09
CA TYR A 111 17.71 -3.02 -13.06
C TYR A 111 18.61 -3.46 -14.23
N SER A 112 18.92 -4.75 -14.35
CA SER A 112 19.78 -5.31 -15.40
C SER A 112 21.13 -4.59 -15.53
N VAL A 113 21.72 -4.14 -14.42
CA VAL A 113 22.97 -3.36 -14.43
C VAL A 113 24.17 -4.27 -14.72
N PRO A 114 24.90 -4.09 -15.84
CA PRO A 114 26.14 -4.80 -16.12
C PRO A 114 27.22 -4.49 -15.09
N ARG A 115 28.03 -5.49 -14.76
CA ARG A 115 28.97 -5.35 -13.63
C ARG A 115 30.25 -6.14 -13.79
N ILE A 116 31.29 -5.62 -13.15
CA ILE A 116 32.58 -6.30 -12.95
C ILE A 116 32.79 -6.52 -11.44
N CYS A 117 33.52 -7.58 -11.09
CA CYS A 117 33.83 -7.94 -9.72
C CYS A 117 35.28 -7.55 -9.38
N PHE A 118 35.49 -6.98 -8.20
CA PHE A 118 36.81 -6.66 -7.67
C PHE A 118 36.98 -7.32 -6.30
N VAL A 119 37.79 -8.38 -6.25
CA VAL A 119 38.17 -9.03 -4.99
C VAL A 119 39.27 -8.21 -4.33
N ASN A 120 38.87 -7.41 -3.36
CA ASN A 120 39.70 -6.46 -2.63
C ASN A 120 40.33 -7.12 -1.39
N LYS A 121 41.21 -6.38 -0.70
CA LYS A 121 41.88 -6.80 0.53
C LYS A 121 42.66 -8.11 0.41
N MET A 122 43.24 -8.37 -0.77
CA MET A 122 44.13 -9.52 -0.97
C MET A 122 45.36 -9.52 -0.06
N ASP A 123 45.64 -8.40 0.63
CA ASP A 123 46.70 -8.23 1.62
C ASP A 123 46.35 -8.72 3.05
N ARG A 124 45.09 -9.07 3.31
CA ARG A 124 44.63 -9.50 4.64
C ARG A 124 44.92 -10.98 4.90
N ILE A 125 45.12 -11.33 6.16
CA ILE A 125 45.28 -12.73 6.60
C ILE A 125 43.99 -13.49 6.30
N GLY A 126 44.12 -14.67 5.69
CA GLY A 126 42.99 -15.49 5.25
C GLY A 126 42.40 -15.10 3.89
N ALA A 127 43.00 -14.15 3.17
CA ALA A 127 42.52 -13.74 1.85
C ALA A 127 42.64 -14.90 0.84
N ASN A 128 41.54 -15.26 0.20
CA ASN A 128 41.47 -16.36 -0.76
C ASN A 128 40.60 -15.98 -1.97
N PHE A 129 41.27 -15.66 -3.08
CA PHE A 129 40.63 -15.30 -4.33
C PHE A 129 39.73 -16.40 -4.90
N TYR A 130 40.23 -17.65 -4.94
CA TYR A 130 39.51 -18.77 -5.54
C TYR A 130 38.21 -19.10 -4.79
N ARG A 131 38.25 -19.02 -3.45
CA ARG A 131 37.05 -19.15 -2.62
C ARG A 131 36.03 -18.05 -2.92
N CYS A 132 36.46 -16.80 -3.10
CA CYS A 132 35.56 -15.72 -3.47
C CYS A 132 34.89 -15.97 -4.82
N VAL A 133 35.64 -16.43 -5.83
CA VAL A 133 35.12 -16.80 -7.15
C VAL A 133 34.07 -17.91 -7.05
N ASP A 134 34.34 -18.96 -6.25
CA ASP A 134 33.40 -20.06 -6.04
C ASP A 134 32.13 -19.60 -5.31
N MET A 135 32.26 -18.70 -4.32
CA MET A 135 31.12 -18.09 -3.64
C MET A 135 30.27 -17.21 -4.57
N ILE A 136 30.88 -16.47 -5.50
CA ILE A 136 30.14 -15.71 -6.53
C ILE A 136 29.29 -16.66 -7.36
N LYS A 137 29.82 -17.82 -7.74
CA LYS A 137 29.09 -18.84 -8.50
C LYS A 137 27.96 -19.47 -7.69
N THR A 138 28.26 -19.95 -6.48
CA THR A 138 27.35 -20.77 -5.68
C THR A 138 26.28 -19.96 -4.94
N LYS A 139 26.62 -18.78 -4.39
CA LYS A 139 25.68 -17.96 -3.61
C LYS A 139 24.90 -16.94 -4.43
N LEU A 140 25.54 -16.34 -5.45
CA LEU A 140 24.88 -15.33 -6.29
C LEU A 140 24.24 -15.93 -7.54
N GLY A 141 24.57 -17.19 -7.89
CA GLY A 141 24.12 -17.82 -9.12
C GLY A 141 24.71 -17.17 -10.39
N ALA A 142 25.80 -16.41 -10.25
CA ALA A 142 26.44 -15.70 -11.36
C ALA A 142 27.50 -16.57 -12.05
N ALA A 143 27.82 -16.25 -13.31
CA ALA A 143 28.92 -16.88 -14.05
C ALA A 143 30.18 -15.99 -13.98
N PRO A 144 31.13 -16.23 -13.04
CA PRO A 144 32.35 -15.44 -12.96
C PRO A 144 33.29 -15.76 -14.12
N LEU A 145 33.81 -14.72 -14.78
CA LEU A 145 34.85 -14.81 -15.79
C LEU A 145 36.15 -14.25 -15.23
N VAL A 146 37.06 -15.12 -14.82
CA VAL A 146 38.34 -14.69 -14.23
C VAL A 146 39.25 -14.12 -15.32
N ILE A 147 39.59 -12.82 -15.22
CA ILE A 147 40.51 -12.15 -16.14
C ILE A 147 41.85 -11.80 -15.50
N GLN A 148 41.94 -11.90 -14.17
CA GLN A 148 43.16 -11.67 -13.41
C GLN A 148 43.35 -12.73 -12.32
N LEU A 149 44.61 -13.10 -12.06
CA LEU A 149 44.99 -13.96 -10.93
C LEU A 149 45.92 -13.21 -9.96
N PRO A 150 45.80 -13.42 -8.64
CA PRO A 150 46.72 -12.81 -7.68
C PRO A 150 48.09 -13.52 -7.68
N ILE A 151 49.17 -12.75 -7.50
CA ILE A 151 50.52 -13.25 -7.24
C ILE A 151 50.79 -13.12 -5.74
N GLY A 152 50.73 -14.25 -5.05
CA GLY A 152 50.76 -14.32 -3.58
C GLY A 152 49.42 -13.97 -2.94
N SER A 153 49.39 -13.98 -1.61
CA SER A 153 48.23 -13.62 -0.79
C SER A 153 48.72 -13.04 0.54
N GLU A 154 47.84 -12.35 1.25
CA GLU A 154 48.16 -11.74 2.54
C GLU A 154 49.38 -10.80 2.44
N LYS A 155 50.36 -10.93 3.34
CA LYS A 155 51.60 -10.16 3.31
C LYS A 155 52.45 -10.43 2.06
N ASP A 156 52.30 -11.59 1.43
CA ASP A 156 53.06 -11.98 0.24
C ASP A 156 52.39 -11.53 -1.07
N PHE A 157 51.27 -10.81 -1.00
CA PHE A 157 50.59 -10.26 -2.17
C PHE A 157 51.43 -9.17 -2.85
N LYS A 158 52.06 -9.51 -3.98
CA LYS A 158 53.04 -8.66 -4.68
C LYS A 158 52.50 -8.06 -5.98
N GLY A 159 51.57 -8.75 -6.63
CA GLY A 159 51.04 -8.30 -7.91
C GLY A 159 49.90 -9.17 -8.43
N ILE A 160 49.60 -9.02 -9.71
CA ILE A 160 48.54 -9.76 -10.39
C ILE A 160 49.04 -10.25 -11.75
N ILE A 161 48.45 -11.31 -12.27
CA ILE A 161 48.62 -11.78 -13.64
C ILE A 161 47.42 -11.28 -14.44
N ASP A 162 47.66 -10.54 -15.52
CA ASP A 162 46.64 -10.20 -16.50
C ASP A 162 46.54 -11.34 -17.53
N LEU A 163 45.41 -12.04 -17.54
CA LEU A 163 45.19 -13.18 -18.43
C LEU A 163 44.88 -12.76 -19.87
N ILE A 164 44.60 -11.47 -20.12
CA ILE A 164 44.35 -10.95 -21.46
C ILE A 164 45.67 -10.77 -22.20
N SER A 165 46.62 -10.03 -21.60
CA SER A 165 47.96 -9.80 -22.17
C SER A 165 48.96 -10.91 -21.85
N MET A 166 48.63 -11.83 -20.94
CA MET A 166 49.52 -12.87 -20.41
C MET A 166 50.82 -12.31 -19.83
N LYS A 167 50.68 -11.28 -18.99
CA LYS A 167 51.80 -10.62 -18.29
C LYS A 167 51.54 -10.51 -16.80
N ALA A 168 52.60 -10.60 -16.02
CA ALA A 168 52.58 -10.28 -14.59
C ALA A 168 52.75 -8.77 -14.40
N ILE A 169 51.92 -8.18 -13.56
CA ILE A 169 51.98 -6.78 -13.14
C ILE A 169 52.43 -6.76 -11.69
N ILE A 170 53.66 -6.30 -11.43
CA ILE A 170 54.26 -6.26 -10.10
C ILE A 170 54.41 -4.81 -9.63
N TRP A 171 53.88 -4.49 -8.45
CA TRP A 171 54.01 -3.15 -7.88
C TRP A 171 55.25 -3.02 -6.99
N GLN A 172 55.91 -1.88 -7.11
CA GLN A 172 57.07 -1.53 -6.27
C GLN A 172 56.58 -0.93 -4.95
N GLU A 173 56.93 -1.54 -3.81
CA GLU A 173 56.39 -1.22 -2.48
C GLU A 173 56.61 0.23 -2.04
N GLU A 174 57.68 0.90 -2.50
CA GLU A 174 58.08 2.23 -2.04
C GLU A 174 57.36 3.41 -2.73
N THR A 175 56.45 3.16 -3.69
CA THR A 175 55.93 4.22 -4.58
C THR A 175 54.44 4.54 -4.43
N LEU A 176 53.78 4.11 -3.34
CA LEU A 176 52.31 4.27 -3.17
C LEU A 176 51.51 3.73 -4.37
N GLY A 177 52.03 2.70 -5.03
CA GLY A 177 51.43 2.09 -6.22
C GLY A 177 51.60 2.86 -7.53
N ALA A 178 52.37 3.97 -7.55
CA ALA A 178 52.58 4.79 -8.74
C ALA A 178 53.52 4.16 -9.79
N LYS A 179 54.37 3.20 -9.40
CA LYS A 179 55.23 2.45 -10.32
C LYS A 179 54.96 0.95 -10.23
N PHE A 180 54.72 0.35 -11.39
CA PHE A 180 54.64 -1.10 -11.58
C PHE A 180 55.40 -1.51 -12.84
N SER A 181 55.86 -2.75 -12.88
CA SER A 181 56.54 -3.36 -14.03
C SER A 181 55.66 -4.45 -14.64
N TYR A 182 55.70 -4.54 -15.97
CA TYR A 182 55.22 -5.71 -16.70
C TYR A 182 56.36 -6.72 -16.80
N GLU A 183 56.14 -7.92 -16.29
CA GLU A 183 57.10 -9.01 -16.23
C GLU A 183 56.49 -10.28 -16.83
N ASP A 184 57.32 -11.28 -17.09
CA ASP A 184 56.83 -12.61 -17.47
C ASP A 184 56.21 -13.30 -16.25
N ILE A 185 55.23 -14.17 -16.50
CA ILE A 185 54.49 -14.87 -15.45
C ILE A 185 55.46 -15.79 -14.68
N PRO A 186 55.45 -15.79 -13.33
CA PRO A 186 56.25 -16.70 -12.53
C PRO A 186 56.01 -18.17 -12.93
N SER A 187 57.09 -18.95 -13.03
CA SER A 187 57.02 -20.33 -13.53
C SER A 187 56.09 -21.25 -12.72
N ASP A 188 55.95 -20.98 -11.42
CA ASP A 188 55.06 -21.70 -10.51
C ASP A 188 53.56 -21.38 -10.72
N LEU A 189 53.24 -20.26 -11.38
CA LEU A 189 51.87 -19.83 -11.67
C LEU A 189 51.49 -19.97 -13.14
N LEU A 190 52.44 -20.30 -14.02
CA LEU A 190 52.23 -20.33 -15.47
C LEU A 190 51.17 -21.36 -15.88
N ASP A 191 51.22 -22.59 -15.36
CA ASP A 191 50.25 -23.64 -15.67
C ASP A 191 48.83 -23.24 -15.28
N LYS A 192 48.70 -22.61 -14.10
CA LYS A 192 47.42 -22.12 -13.59
C LYS A 192 46.91 -20.92 -14.40
N ALA A 193 47.80 -20.02 -14.81
CA ALA A 193 47.44 -18.92 -15.70
C ALA A 193 46.93 -19.44 -17.05
N GLN A 194 47.54 -20.49 -17.59
CA GLN A 194 47.09 -21.11 -18.85
C GLN A 194 45.72 -21.79 -18.69
N GLU A 195 45.48 -22.49 -17.58
CA GLU A 195 44.17 -23.09 -17.27
C GLU A 195 43.06 -22.03 -17.27
N TYR A 196 43.23 -20.95 -16.51
CA TYR A 196 42.23 -19.87 -16.45
C TYR A 196 42.14 -19.07 -17.76
N ARG A 197 43.24 -18.93 -18.52
CA ARG A 197 43.20 -18.33 -19.86
C ARG A 197 42.36 -19.15 -20.83
N ASN A 198 42.46 -20.48 -20.81
CA ASN A 198 41.64 -21.32 -21.68
C ASN A 198 40.15 -21.17 -21.34
N LEU A 199 39.78 -21.17 -20.05
CA LEU A 199 38.41 -20.90 -19.61
C LEU A 199 37.91 -19.51 -20.06
N LEU A 200 38.78 -18.51 -20.02
CA LEU A 200 38.51 -17.16 -20.51
C LEU A 200 38.26 -17.16 -22.03
N LEU A 201 39.12 -17.81 -22.80
CA LEU A 201 39.03 -17.89 -24.26
C LEU A 201 37.77 -18.65 -24.69
N ASP A 202 37.47 -19.79 -24.06
CA ASP A 202 36.26 -20.59 -24.32
C ASP A 202 35.00 -19.73 -24.15
N ALA A 203 34.85 -19.07 -22.99
CA ALA A 203 33.68 -18.24 -22.72
C ALA A 203 33.59 -16.99 -23.61
N ALA A 204 34.73 -16.39 -23.96
CA ALA A 204 34.76 -15.23 -24.85
C ALA A 204 34.42 -15.59 -26.29
N ALA A 205 34.93 -16.72 -26.80
CA ALA A 205 34.69 -17.20 -28.16
C ALA A 205 33.19 -17.46 -28.42
N GLU A 206 32.43 -17.90 -27.42
CA GLU A 206 30.98 -18.10 -27.53
C GLU A 206 30.17 -16.81 -27.77
N MET A 207 30.77 -15.63 -27.59
CA MET A 207 30.06 -14.35 -27.70
C MET A 207 30.01 -13.79 -29.14
N ASP A 208 30.82 -14.31 -30.06
CA ASP A 208 31.00 -13.78 -31.41
C ASP A 208 31.47 -14.88 -32.40
N ASP A 209 30.79 -15.03 -33.53
CA ASP A 209 31.07 -16.08 -34.51
C ASP A 209 32.48 -15.95 -35.14
N GLU A 210 33.02 -14.73 -35.30
CA GLU A 210 34.36 -14.50 -35.81
C GLU A 210 35.42 -14.95 -34.80
N ALA A 211 35.18 -14.67 -33.51
CA ALA A 211 36.03 -15.14 -32.43
C ALA A 211 35.99 -16.68 -32.33
N MET A 212 34.81 -17.30 -32.43
CA MET A 212 34.68 -18.76 -32.40
C MET A 212 35.51 -19.44 -33.50
N ASN A 213 35.43 -18.93 -34.73
CA ASN A 213 36.22 -19.46 -35.85
C ASN A 213 37.73 -19.27 -35.64
N THR A 214 38.14 -18.07 -35.22
CA THR A 214 39.56 -17.75 -34.95
C THR A 214 40.13 -18.66 -33.87
N TYR A 215 39.35 -18.92 -32.81
CA TYR A 215 39.74 -19.80 -31.72
C TYR A 215 39.86 -21.27 -32.17
N PHE A 216 38.97 -21.78 -33.01
CA PHE A 216 39.12 -23.14 -33.57
C PHE A 216 40.36 -23.31 -34.46
N GLU A 217 40.75 -22.27 -35.21
CA GLU A 217 41.90 -22.33 -36.11
C GLU A 217 43.24 -22.18 -35.38
N SER A 218 43.31 -21.26 -34.42
CA SER A 218 44.57 -20.81 -33.81
C SER A 218 44.73 -21.17 -32.33
N ASN A 219 43.66 -21.65 -31.70
CA ASN A 219 43.58 -21.93 -30.26
C ASN A 219 43.94 -20.72 -29.36
N ASP A 220 43.80 -19.49 -29.89
CA ASP A 220 44.01 -18.22 -29.19
C ASP A 220 43.14 -17.12 -29.83
N LEU A 221 43.05 -15.96 -29.18
CA LEU A 221 42.35 -14.79 -29.70
C LEU A 221 43.25 -13.54 -29.65
N PRO A 222 43.27 -12.70 -30.71
CA PRO A 222 43.90 -11.39 -30.64
C PRO A 222 43.33 -10.56 -29.48
N VAL A 223 44.19 -9.82 -28.77
CA VAL A 223 43.81 -9.06 -27.55
C VAL A 223 42.61 -8.15 -27.79
N ASP A 224 42.56 -7.42 -28.91
CA ASP A 224 41.46 -6.51 -29.22
C ASP A 224 40.13 -7.25 -29.43
N LEU A 225 40.18 -8.42 -30.11
CA LEU A 225 39.01 -9.26 -30.34
C LEU A 225 38.55 -9.91 -29.02
N LEU A 226 39.48 -10.38 -28.20
CA LEU A 226 39.18 -10.92 -26.87
C LEU A 226 38.51 -9.87 -25.99
N LYS A 227 39.05 -8.65 -25.91
CA LYS A 227 38.43 -7.55 -25.16
C LYS A 227 37.03 -7.24 -25.65
N LYS A 228 36.82 -7.19 -26.97
CA LYS A 228 35.50 -6.97 -27.58
C LYS A 228 34.49 -8.06 -27.17
N CYS A 229 34.90 -9.32 -27.15
CA CYS A 229 34.06 -10.44 -26.75
C CYS A 229 33.71 -10.39 -25.25
N VAL A 230 34.70 -10.13 -24.39
CA VAL A 230 34.49 -9.95 -22.95
C VAL A 230 33.53 -8.79 -22.68
N ARG A 231 33.70 -7.66 -23.36
CA ARG A 231 32.79 -6.51 -23.26
C ARG A 231 31.36 -6.88 -23.65
N ASN A 232 31.17 -7.53 -24.80
CA ASN A 232 29.85 -7.97 -25.28
C ASN A 232 29.15 -8.92 -24.28
N GLY A 233 29.88 -9.90 -23.74
CA GLY A 233 29.33 -10.81 -22.73
C GLY A 233 29.03 -10.13 -21.39
N THR A 234 29.83 -9.14 -21.00
CA THR A 234 29.61 -8.34 -19.77
C THR A 234 28.34 -7.51 -19.88
N ILE A 235 28.16 -6.78 -20.99
CA ILE A 235 26.99 -5.91 -21.22
C ILE A 235 25.70 -6.74 -21.29
N LYS A 236 25.75 -7.93 -21.92
CA LYS A 236 24.61 -8.86 -21.99
C LYS A 236 24.36 -9.65 -20.70
N GLY A 237 25.19 -9.48 -19.67
CA GLY A 237 25.08 -10.20 -18.41
C GLY A 237 25.29 -11.72 -18.52
N LYS A 238 26.01 -12.20 -19.56
CA LYS A 238 26.30 -13.63 -19.74
C LYS A 238 27.32 -14.14 -18.73
N PHE A 239 28.28 -13.30 -18.38
CA PHE A 239 29.26 -13.54 -17.35
C PHE A 239 29.70 -12.21 -16.72
N VAL A 240 30.39 -12.28 -15.58
CA VAL A 240 30.91 -11.11 -14.86
C VAL A 240 32.44 -11.18 -14.77
N PRO A 241 33.19 -10.25 -15.39
CA PRO A 241 34.64 -10.22 -15.28
C PRO A 241 35.08 -10.07 -13.82
N VAL A 242 36.04 -10.89 -13.39
CA VAL A 242 36.58 -10.88 -12.02
C VAL A 242 38.04 -10.43 -12.02
N LEU A 243 38.27 -9.34 -11.29
CA LEU A 243 39.55 -8.71 -11.02
C LEU A 243 39.92 -8.86 -9.55
N CYS A 244 41.19 -8.62 -9.20
CA CYS A 244 41.63 -8.67 -7.81
C CYS A 244 42.68 -7.61 -7.47
N GLY A 245 42.79 -7.28 -6.19
CA GLY A 245 43.76 -6.30 -5.72
C GLY A 245 43.69 -6.00 -4.23
N SER A 246 44.44 -4.97 -3.84
CA SER A 246 44.37 -4.35 -2.52
C SER A 246 44.36 -2.84 -2.70
N ALA A 247 43.18 -2.23 -2.55
CA ALA A 247 43.05 -0.77 -2.56
C ALA A 247 43.84 -0.13 -1.41
N PHE A 248 43.91 -0.79 -0.25
CA PHE A 248 44.69 -0.30 0.89
C PHE A 248 46.20 -0.26 0.59
N LYS A 249 46.74 -1.32 -0.03
CA LYS A 249 48.15 -1.40 -0.43
C LYS A 249 48.44 -0.81 -1.81
N ASN A 250 47.48 -0.13 -2.43
CA ASN A 250 47.69 0.58 -3.70
C ASN A 250 48.07 -0.38 -4.86
N LYS A 251 47.52 -1.59 -4.87
CA LYS A 251 47.81 -2.64 -5.88
C LYS A 251 46.51 -3.07 -6.56
N GLY A 252 46.48 -3.08 -7.89
CA GLY A 252 45.33 -3.57 -8.69
C GLY A 252 44.23 -2.54 -9.00
N VAL A 253 44.31 -1.29 -8.50
CA VAL A 253 43.28 -0.27 -8.78
C VAL A 253 43.39 0.32 -10.19
N GLN A 254 44.60 0.49 -10.75
CA GLN A 254 44.75 0.97 -12.13
C GLN A 254 44.22 -0.06 -13.16
N PRO A 255 44.54 -1.36 -13.05
CA PRO A 255 43.92 -2.38 -13.90
C PRO A 255 42.40 -2.48 -13.72
N LEU A 256 41.88 -2.15 -12.52
CA LEU A 256 40.44 -2.02 -12.32
C LEU A 256 39.86 -0.86 -13.14
N LEU A 257 40.53 0.29 -13.20
CA LEU A 257 40.11 1.42 -14.04
C LEU A 257 40.18 1.09 -15.52
N ASP A 258 41.20 0.35 -15.95
CA ASP A 258 41.28 -0.15 -17.32
C ASP A 258 40.10 -1.09 -17.62
N GLY A 259 39.78 -2.02 -16.71
CA GLY A 259 38.61 -2.90 -16.83
C GLY A 259 37.26 -2.16 -16.83
N VAL A 260 37.15 -1.04 -16.12
CA VAL A 260 35.96 -0.16 -16.17
C VAL A 260 35.79 0.41 -17.58
N VAL A 261 36.85 0.92 -18.19
CA VAL A 261 36.79 1.49 -19.55
C VAL A 261 36.55 0.39 -20.59
N ASP A 262 37.27 -0.74 -20.47
CA ASP A 262 37.25 -1.81 -21.46
C ASP A 262 35.93 -2.60 -21.45
N PHE A 263 35.34 -2.88 -20.28
CA PHE A 263 34.25 -3.87 -20.16
C PHE A 263 32.90 -3.30 -19.71
N LEU A 264 32.83 -2.17 -18.99
CA LEU A 264 31.55 -1.59 -18.60
C LEU A 264 30.93 -0.76 -19.74
N PRO A 265 29.59 -0.70 -19.81
CA PRO A 265 28.88 -0.03 -20.89
C PRO A 265 29.08 1.49 -20.87
N SER A 266 29.07 2.08 -22.06
CA SER A 266 28.81 3.51 -22.27
C SER A 266 27.31 3.77 -22.23
N PRO A 267 26.82 5.00 -21.95
CA PRO A 267 25.38 5.33 -22.01
C PRO A 267 24.66 4.97 -23.32
N ILE A 268 25.40 4.77 -24.42
CA ILE A 268 24.89 4.35 -25.73
C ILE A 268 24.79 2.83 -25.89
N ASP A 269 25.48 2.06 -25.05
CA ASP A 269 25.51 0.59 -25.09
C ASP A 269 24.41 -0.03 -24.22
N VAL A 270 23.76 0.76 -23.37
CA VAL A 270 22.66 0.35 -22.49
C VAL A 270 21.36 0.30 -23.30
N ASP A 271 20.49 -0.65 -22.96
CA ASP A 271 19.17 -0.78 -23.58
C ASP A 271 18.38 0.53 -23.56
N VAL A 272 17.59 0.73 -24.62
CA VAL A 272 16.79 1.95 -24.81
C VAL A 272 15.81 2.09 -23.65
N ILE A 273 15.85 3.22 -22.97
CA ILE A 273 14.98 3.48 -21.83
C ILE A 273 13.57 3.70 -22.35
N VAL A 274 12.61 3.04 -21.73
CA VAL A 274 11.20 3.19 -22.08
C VAL A 274 10.54 4.12 -21.08
N GLY A 275 9.92 5.19 -21.58
CA GLY A 275 8.99 6.01 -20.82
C GLY A 275 7.54 5.76 -21.25
N THR A 276 6.59 6.32 -20.52
CA THR A 276 5.16 6.29 -20.84
C THR A 276 4.62 7.69 -21.06
N ASP A 277 3.58 7.83 -21.87
CA ASP A 277 2.87 9.11 -22.03
C ASP A 277 2.17 9.46 -20.69
N PRO A 278 2.29 10.69 -20.16
CA PRO A 278 1.65 11.06 -18.90
C PRO A 278 0.11 10.97 -18.92
N LYS A 279 -0.50 10.94 -20.11
CA LYS A 279 -1.95 10.80 -20.28
C LYS A 279 -2.40 9.36 -20.56
N ASP A 280 -1.47 8.50 -20.95
CA ASP A 280 -1.73 7.13 -21.37
C ASP A 280 -0.54 6.24 -20.97
N SER A 281 -0.70 5.50 -19.87
CA SER A 281 0.34 4.63 -19.33
C SER A 281 0.62 3.40 -20.21
N GLU A 282 -0.26 3.03 -21.14
CA GLU A 282 -0.01 1.89 -22.04
C GLU A 282 0.89 2.28 -23.22
N LYS A 283 0.90 3.56 -23.60
CA LYS A 283 1.73 4.09 -24.66
C LYS A 283 3.18 4.23 -24.23
N LYS A 284 3.95 3.18 -24.51
CA LYS A 284 5.41 3.13 -24.32
C LYS A 284 6.15 3.92 -25.41
N ILE A 285 7.07 4.77 -24.99
CA ILE A 285 7.90 5.61 -25.86
C ILE A 285 9.37 5.28 -25.56
N GLU A 286 10.08 4.86 -26.59
CA GLU A 286 11.51 4.60 -26.53
C GLU A 286 12.31 5.91 -26.52
N ILE A 287 13.25 6.02 -25.58
CA ILE A 287 14.12 7.17 -25.37
C ILE A 287 15.53 6.79 -25.81
N LYS A 288 15.92 7.26 -26.99
CA LYS A 288 17.24 6.99 -27.55
C LYS A 288 18.30 7.89 -26.90
N PRO A 289 19.44 7.35 -26.46
CA PRO A 289 20.51 8.12 -25.85
C PRO A 289 21.27 8.94 -26.92
N SER A 290 20.71 10.10 -27.29
CA SER A 290 21.25 10.97 -28.33
C SER A 290 21.09 12.44 -27.97
N GLU A 291 22.14 13.21 -28.26
CA GLU A 291 22.17 14.66 -28.11
C GLU A 291 21.16 15.40 -29.02
N LYS A 292 20.69 14.76 -30.11
CA LYS A 292 19.77 15.36 -31.08
C LYS A 292 18.30 15.18 -30.69
N GLU A 293 18.02 14.29 -29.75
CA GLU A 293 16.68 13.99 -29.26
C GLU A 293 16.18 15.05 -28.28
N LYS A 294 14.90 14.96 -27.91
CA LYS A 294 14.30 15.82 -26.90
C LYS A 294 14.90 15.55 -25.51
N PHE A 295 14.91 16.58 -24.66
CA PHE A 295 15.50 16.46 -23.32
C PHE A 295 14.62 15.57 -22.43
N VAL A 296 15.22 14.54 -21.85
CA VAL A 296 14.60 13.69 -20.82
C VAL A 296 15.64 13.33 -19.76
N ALA A 297 15.29 13.51 -18.49
CA ALA A 297 16.14 13.22 -17.35
C ALA A 297 15.33 12.71 -16.16
N LEU A 298 15.98 11.93 -15.28
CA LEU A 298 15.40 11.46 -14.03
C LEU A 298 16.05 12.18 -12.85
N ALA A 299 15.25 12.78 -11.97
CA ALA A 299 15.70 13.26 -10.67
C ALA A 299 15.82 12.07 -9.71
N PHE A 300 17.02 11.77 -9.22
CA PHE A 300 17.25 10.56 -8.41
C PHE A 300 17.74 10.85 -6.99
N LYS A 301 18.13 12.10 -6.71
CA LYS A 301 18.51 12.53 -5.38
C LYS A 301 18.17 14.01 -5.20
N VAL A 302 17.53 14.35 -4.09
CA VAL A 302 17.40 15.73 -3.60
C VAL A 302 18.28 15.87 -2.37
N MET A 303 18.90 17.03 -2.19
CA MET A 303 19.70 17.35 -1.02
C MET A 303 19.52 18.82 -0.68
N THR A 304 19.45 19.16 0.59
CA THR A 304 19.44 20.57 1.01
C THR A 304 20.86 21.04 1.29
N ASP A 305 21.33 22.03 0.53
CA ASP A 305 22.60 22.70 0.78
C ASP A 305 22.43 23.99 1.58
N LYS A 306 23.32 24.23 2.54
CA LYS A 306 23.28 25.43 3.40
C LYS A 306 23.46 26.76 2.64
N PHE A 307 24.16 26.75 1.49
CA PHE A 307 24.52 27.97 0.76
C PHE A 307 23.65 28.21 -0.47
N VAL A 308 23.31 27.15 -1.20
CA VAL A 308 22.57 27.26 -2.48
C VAL A 308 21.13 26.75 -2.40
N GLY A 309 20.69 26.24 -1.25
CA GLY A 309 19.34 25.73 -1.06
C GLY A 309 19.17 24.31 -1.61
N SER A 310 17.98 24.00 -2.14
CA SER A 310 17.68 22.66 -2.68
C SER A 310 18.54 22.36 -3.91
N LEU A 311 19.23 21.22 -3.88
CA LEU A 311 19.96 20.62 -4.99
C LEU A 311 19.22 19.37 -5.46
N THR A 312 18.88 19.33 -6.74
CA THR A 312 18.26 18.16 -7.37
C THR A 312 19.24 17.52 -8.34
N PHE A 313 19.75 16.35 -8.00
CA PHE A 313 20.62 15.55 -8.87
C PHE A 313 19.78 14.85 -9.92
N ILE A 314 20.19 15.01 -11.17
CA ILE A 314 19.53 14.43 -12.32
C ILE A 314 20.51 13.60 -13.16
N ARG A 315 19.99 12.53 -13.78
CA ARG A 315 20.67 11.79 -14.85
C ARG A 315 19.97 12.10 -16.16
N ILE A 316 20.72 12.57 -17.16
CA ILE A 316 20.20 12.91 -18.49
C ILE A 316 20.24 11.66 -19.38
N TYR A 317 19.08 11.26 -19.92
CA TYR A 317 18.94 10.09 -20.78
C TYR A 317 18.81 10.43 -22.27
N SER A 318 18.33 11.62 -22.60
CA SER A 318 18.31 12.10 -23.99
C SER A 318 18.38 13.63 -24.06
N GLY A 319 18.82 14.13 -25.21
CA GLY A 319 18.91 15.56 -25.50
C GLY A 319 20.01 16.28 -24.72
N LYS A 320 19.83 17.60 -24.54
CA LYS A 320 20.75 18.49 -23.82
C LYS A 320 19.98 19.42 -22.91
N LEU A 321 20.60 19.78 -21.79
CA LEU A 321 20.10 20.79 -20.87
C LEU A 321 21.00 22.02 -20.90
N LYS A 322 20.42 23.20 -21.07
CA LYS A 322 21.14 24.47 -20.96
C LYS A 322 20.68 25.24 -19.73
N SER A 323 21.60 25.94 -19.09
CA SER A 323 21.25 26.86 -17.99
C SER A 323 20.28 27.94 -18.49
N LYS A 324 19.36 28.37 -17.63
CA LYS A 324 18.25 29.31 -17.94
C LYS A 324 17.19 28.78 -18.91
N SER A 325 17.12 27.46 -19.11
CA SER A 325 16.01 26.82 -19.83
C SER A 325 14.84 26.50 -18.90
N ALA A 326 13.69 26.17 -19.47
CA ALA A 326 12.54 25.65 -18.74
C ALA A 326 12.36 24.17 -19.05
N VAL A 327 12.07 23.38 -18.02
CA VAL A 327 11.77 21.95 -18.13
C VAL A 327 10.39 21.67 -17.55
N LEU A 328 9.75 20.62 -18.03
CA LEU A 328 8.49 20.11 -17.48
C LEU A 328 8.79 18.98 -16.52
N ASN A 329 8.29 19.07 -15.29
CA ASN A 329 8.16 17.91 -14.43
C ASN A 329 6.91 17.13 -14.86
N ALA A 330 7.10 16.08 -15.64
CA ALA A 330 6.00 15.32 -16.23
C ALA A 330 5.12 14.63 -15.16
N GLY A 331 5.71 14.24 -14.03
CA GLY A 331 5.00 13.60 -12.92
C GLY A 331 3.96 14.48 -12.25
N LYS A 332 4.18 15.80 -12.29
CA LYS A 332 3.33 16.82 -11.64
C LYS A 332 2.66 17.77 -12.63
N ASN A 333 2.99 17.65 -13.91
CA ASN A 333 2.58 18.55 -14.97
C ASN A 333 2.84 20.04 -14.64
N GLU A 334 4.00 20.31 -14.03
CA GLU A 334 4.44 21.66 -13.64
C GLU A 334 5.75 22.02 -14.32
N THR A 335 5.84 23.23 -14.87
CA THR A 335 7.08 23.75 -15.49
C THR A 335 7.98 24.36 -14.44
N GLU A 336 9.26 23.98 -14.44
CA GLU A 336 10.29 24.57 -13.57
C GLU A 336 11.40 25.23 -14.41
N GLY A 337 11.88 26.38 -13.93
CA GLY A 337 12.98 27.11 -14.56
C GLY A 337 14.33 26.65 -14.00
N ILE A 338 15.26 26.32 -14.89
CA ILE A 338 16.63 25.94 -14.51
C ILE A 338 17.46 27.19 -14.32
N GLY A 339 17.73 27.55 -13.06
CA GLY A 339 18.56 28.71 -12.74
C GLY A 339 20.05 28.43 -12.97
N ARG A 340 20.65 27.64 -12.07
CA ARG A 340 22.06 27.23 -12.10
C ARG A 340 22.17 25.72 -12.13
N MET A 341 23.23 25.24 -12.77
CA MET A 341 23.55 23.83 -12.91
C MET A 341 25.00 23.62 -12.48
N LEU A 342 25.22 22.61 -11.65
CA LEU A 342 26.49 22.34 -10.99
C LEU A 342 26.96 20.94 -11.35
N LEU A 343 28.25 20.82 -11.64
CA LEU A 343 28.97 19.55 -11.55
C LEU A 343 29.46 19.39 -10.11
N MET A 344 29.13 18.25 -9.50
CA MET A 344 29.46 17.97 -8.10
C MET A 344 30.72 17.09 -8.02
N HIS A 345 31.60 17.43 -7.10
CA HIS A 345 32.74 16.60 -6.70
C HIS A 345 32.72 16.45 -5.18
N ALA A 346 32.04 15.40 -4.69
CA ALA A 346 31.69 15.28 -3.28
C ALA A 346 30.99 16.55 -2.78
N ASN A 347 31.68 17.44 -2.06
CA ASN A 347 31.14 18.73 -1.58
C ASN A 347 31.53 19.96 -2.42
N ASN A 348 32.48 19.83 -3.35
CA ASN A 348 32.95 20.94 -4.19
C ASN A 348 32.06 21.10 -5.44
N ARG A 349 31.94 22.33 -5.92
CA ARG A 349 30.93 22.75 -6.91
C ARG A 349 31.58 23.48 -8.06
N GLU A 350 31.30 23.04 -9.28
CA GLU A 350 31.70 23.71 -10.50
C GLU A 350 30.46 24.12 -11.29
N ASP A 351 30.29 25.42 -11.58
CA ASP A 351 29.17 25.90 -12.39
C ASP A 351 29.36 25.53 -13.87
N ILE A 352 28.32 24.93 -14.46
CA ILE A 352 28.30 24.57 -15.88
C ILE A 352 27.10 25.22 -16.60
N ASN A 353 27.27 25.47 -17.90
CA ASN A 353 26.25 26.13 -18.72
C ASN A 353 25.43 25.14 -19.58
N GLU A 354 25.96 23.95 -19.82
CA GLU A 354 25.35 22.92 -20.64
C GLU A 354 25.69 21.53 -20.07
N ALA A 355 24.72 20.61 -20.12
CA ALA A 355 24.87 19.21 -19.80
C ALA A 355 24.26 18.35 -20.90
N LYS A 356 24.85 17.18 -21.15
CA LYS A 356 24.55 16.32 -22.31
C LYS A 356 23.99 14.97 -21.85
N VAL A 357 23.51 14.18 -22.82
CA VAL A 357 23.13 12.79 -22.58
C VAL A 357 24.25 12.02 -21.88
N GLY A 358 23.91 11.26 -20.84
CA GLY A 358 24.87 10.55 -19.99
C GLY A 358 25.38 11.34 -18.78
N ASP A 359 25.20 12.66 -18.74
CA ASP A 359 25.71 13.46 -17.62
C ASP A 359 24.84 13.30 -16.36
N ILE A 360 25.52 13.35 -15.22
CA ILE A 360 24.92 13.49 -13.88
C ILE A 360 25.28 14.88 -13.36
N VAL A 361 24.26 15.69 -13.08
CA VAL A 361 24.42 17.10 -12.70
C VAL A 361 23.43 17.47 -11.59
N ALA A 362 23.75 18.50 -10.81
CA ALA A 362 22.87 19.04 -9.77
C ALA A 362 22.23 20.35 -10.23
N LEU A 363 20.92 20.43 -10.16
CA LEU A 363 20.12 21.61 -10.45
C LEU A 363 19.81 22.37 -9.17
N VAL A 364 20.03 23.68 -9.18
CA VAL A 364 19.83 24.53 -8.00
C VAL A 364 18.44 25.14 -8.01
N GLY A 365 17.71 25.00 -6.91
CA GLY A 365 16.52 25.80 -6.61
C GLY A 365 15.21 25.29 -7.22
N LEU A 366 15.14 24.02 -7.63
CA LEU A 366 13.87 23.38 -7.96
C LEU A 366 13.00 23.29 -6.70
N LYS A 367 11.73 23.68 -6.83
CA LYS A 367 10.81 23.84 -5.69
C LYS A 367 9.90 22.64 -5.52
N ARG A 368 9.56 21.97 -6.61
CA ARG A 368 8.50 20.95 -6.67
C ARG A 368 9.07 19.58 -6.99
N THR A 369 10.19 19.51 -7.69
CA THR A 369 10.83 18.25 -8.07
C THR A 369 11.36 17.48 -6.86
N ILE A 370 10.99 16.20 -6.77
CA ILE A 370 11.45 15.25 -5.75
C ILE A 370 12.17 14.05 -6.39
N THR A 371 12.79 13.21 -5.56
CA THR A 371 13.38 11.94 -5.99
C THR A 371 12.35 11.06 -6.70
N GLY A 372 12.67 10.57 -7.90
CA GLY A 372 11.80 9.77 -8.76
C GLY A 372 11.05 10.56 -9.85
N ASP A 373 11.06 11.89 -9.81
CA ASP A 373 10.38 12.70 -10.82
C ASP A 373 11.13 12.72 -12.16
N THR A 374 10.39 12.76 -13.26
CA THR A 374 10.92 12.91 -14.62
C THR A 374 10.91 14.38 -15.05
N LEU A 375 12.06 14.89 -15.48
CA LEU A 375 12.21 16.20 -16.10
C LEU A 375 12.38 16.05 -17.61
N CYS A 376 11.51 16.67 -18.39
CA CYS A 376 11.53 16.56 -19.85
C CYS A 376 11.32 17.92 -20.56
N SER A 377 11.50 17.95 -21.87
CA SER A 377 11.10 19.11 -22.68
C SER A 377 9.59 19.36 -22.58
N PRO A 378 9.11 20.61 -22.44
CA PRO A 378 7.67 20.89 -22.32
C PRO A 378 6.82 20.45 -23.51
N ASP A 379 7.41 20.37 -24.70
CA ASP A 379 6.79 19.87 -25.94
C ASP A 379 6.89 18.35 -26.11
N PHE A 380 7.53 17.65 -25.16
CA PHE A 380 7.68 16.21 -25.14
C PHE A 380 7.44 15.63 -23.73
N PRO A 381 6.20 15.66 -23.23
CA PRO A 381 5.85 15.11 -21.92
C PRO A 381 6.03 13.58 -21.90
N ILE A 382 6.84 13.08 -20.98
CA ILE A 382 7.10 11.65 -20.83
C ILE A 382 7.38 11.31 -19.37
N LEU A 383 6.89 10.17 -18.89
CA LEU A 383 7.17 9.64 -17.57
C LEU A 383 8.16 8.48 -17.69
N LEU A 384 9.28 8.58 -16.97
CA LEU A 384 10.14 7.43 -16.73
C LEU A 384 9.52 6.56 -15.63
N GLU A 385 9.83 5.28 -15.66
CA GLU A 385 9.46 4.34 -14.60
C GLU A 385 9.95 4.86 -13.24
N ARG A 386 9.01 5.01 -12.30
CA ARG A 386 9.30 5.48 -10.95
C ARG A 386 10.04 4.42 -10.16
N MET A 387 10.90 4.86 -9.25
CA MET A 387 11.48 3.98 -8.25
C MET A 387 10.39 3.54 -7.27
N GLU A 388 10.31 2.24 -7.03
CA GLU A 388 9.52 1.69 -5.93
C GLU A 388 10.34 1.80 -4.64
N PHE A 389 9.70 2.26 -3.57
CA PHE A 389 10.35 2.39 -2.26
C PHE A 389 9.82 1.31 -1.34
N PRO A 390 10.69 0.58 -0.62
CA PRO A 390 10.24 -0.39 0.38
C PRO A 390 9.51 0.31 1.54
N GLU A 391 8.59 -0.40 2.17
CA GLU A 391 7.88 0.09 3.36
C GLU A 391 8.84 0.15 4.57
N PRO A 392 8.74 1.19 5.43
CA PRO A 392 9.54 1.29 6.64
C PRO A 392 9.25 0.14 7.61
N VAL A 393 10.29 -0.30 8.34
CA VAL A 393 10.20 -1.48 9.25
C VAL A 393 10.36 -1.14 10.73
N ILE A 394 10.88 0.05 11.06
CA ILE A 394 10.98 0.54 12.45
C ILE A 394 10.17 1.82 12.61
N GLU A 395 9.58 1.98 13.79
CA GLU A 395 8.90 3.18 14.24
C GLU A 395 9.49 3.69 15.57
N ILE A 396 9.70 5.00 15.67
CA ILE A 396 10.06 5.69 16.92
C ILE A 396 9.12 6.88 17.15
N ALA A 397 8.85 7.20 18.41
CA ALA A 397 8.21 8.46 18.78
C ALA A 397 9.27 9.55 18.92
N VAL A 398 9.02 10.71 18.32
CA VAL A 398 9.86 11.90 18.39
C VAL A 398 9.06 13.05 19.00
N GLU A 399 9.51 13.55 20.14
CA GLU A 399 8.82 14.61 20.89
C GLU A 399 9.72 15.85 21.02
N PRO A 400 9.22 17.06 20.75
CA PRO A 400 9.99 18.28 20.92
C PRO A 400 10.26 18.52 22.42
N LYS A 401 11.47 18.96 22.79
CA LYS A 401 11.78 19.30 24.19
C LYS A 401 11.08 20.57 24.67
N THR A 402 10.83 21.51 23.77
CA THR A 402 10.17 22.78 24.06
C THR A 402 9.06 23.09 23.07
N THR A 403 8.11 23.95 23.43
CA THR A 403 7.04 24.40 22.53
C THR A 403 7.60 25.11 21.28
N SER A 404 8.73 25.81 21.39
CA SER A 404 9.39 26.45 20.25
C SER A 404 10.00 25.45 19.26
N ASP A 405 10.35 24.25 19.74
CA ASP A 405 10.87 23.17 18.91
C ASP A 405 9.75 22.43 18.17
N GLN A 406 8.50 22.51 18.63
CA GLN A 406 7.35 21.84 17.99
C GLN A 406 7.10 22.34 16.56
N GLU A 407 7.14 23.66 16.34
CA GLU A 407 6.97 24.23 14.99
C GLU A 407 8.17 23.88 14.09
N LYS A 408 9.39 23.95 14.64
CA LYS A 408 10.61 23.63 13.90
C LYS A 408 10.70 22.15 13.55
N LEU A 409 10.24 21.27 14.43
CA LEU A 409 10.20 19.82 14.25
C LEU A 409 9.42 19.45 13.00
N GLY A 410 8.21 19.99 12.84
CA GLY A 410 7.39 19.75 11.65
C GLY A 410 8.07 20.22 10.36
N VAL A 411 8.75 21.37 10.38
CA VAL A 411 9.48 21.88 9.21
C VAL A 411 10.72 21.02 8.89
N ALA A 412 11.48 20.63 9.91
CA ALA A 412 12.68 19.81 9.76
C ALA A 412 12.35 18.42 9.22
N LEU A 413 11.35 17.75 9.82
CA LEU A 413 10.93 16.41 9.38
C LEU A 413 10.38 16.43 7.96
N ASN A 414 9.57 17.43 7.57
CA ASN A 414 9.09 17.55 6.19
C ASN A 414 10.23 17.71 5.17
N ARG A 415 11.32 18.41 5.53
CA ARG A 415 12.50 18.52 4.66
C ARG A 415 13.26 17.20 4.57
N LEU A 416 13.43 16.50 5.68
CA LEU A 416 14.09 15.20 5.72
C LEU A 416 13.30 14.13 4.95
N VAL A 417 11.97 14.11 5.06
CA VAL A 417 11.08 13.22 4.28
C VAL A 417 11.13 13.53 2.78
N ALA A 418 11.29 14.80 2.40
CA ALA A 418 11.46 15.16 0.99
C ALA A 418 12.82 14.72 0.43
N GLU A 419 13.85 14.63 1.28
CA GLU A 419 15.19 14.14 0.92
C GLU A 419 15.23 12.61 0.83
N ASP A 420 14.60 11.93 1.79
CA ASP A 420 14.53 10.48 1.90
C ASP A 420 13.08 9.96 1.83
N PRO A 421 12.64 9.47 0.64
CA PRO A 421 11.30 8.91 0.46
C PRO A 421 11.06 7.59 1.20
N SER A 422 12.05 6.99 1.87
CA SER A 422 11.85 5.84 2.77
C SER A 422 11.49 6.26 4.20
N LEU A 423 11.59 7.56 4.52
CA LEU A 423 11.15 8.11 5.78
C LEU A 423 9.64 8.40 5.71
N ARG A 424 8.89 7.97 6.74
CA ARG A 424 7.46 8.32 6.89
C ARG A 424 7.25 9.01 8.21
N MET A 425 6.39 10.02 8.20
CA MET A 425 5.97 10.73 9.39
C MET A 425 4.45 10.61 9.51
N SER A 426 3.98 10.27 10.71
CA SER A 426 2.57 10.26 11.06
C SER A 426 2.40 10.86 12.45
N VAL A 427 1.19 11.30 12.78
CA VAL A 427 0.86 11.75 14.14
C VAL A 427 -0.15 10.76 14.69
N ASN A 428 0.16 10.15 15.83
CA ASN A 428 -0.75 9.22 16.48
C ASN A 428 -1.98 9.99 16.98
N ALA A 429 -3.18 9.56 16.57
CA ALA A 429 -4.42 10.27 16.87
C ALA A 429 -4.84 10.19 18.35
N GLU A 430 -4.40 9.17 19.09
CA GLU A 430 -4.74 8.99 20.51
C GLU A 430 -3.73 9.69 21.42
N SER A 431 -2.43 9.48 21.18
CA SER A 431 -1.37 10.04 22.04
C SER A 431 -0.90 11.43 21.61
N GLY A 432 -1.20 11.84 20.37
CA GLY A 432 -0.69 13.08 19.77
C GLY A 432 0.81 13.05 19.44
N GLN A 433 1.47 11.90 19.62
CA GLN A 433 2.90 11.75 19.37
C GLN A 433 3.22 11.80 17.87
N THR A 434 4.31 12.46 17.51
CA THR A 434 4.88 12.36 16.16
C THR A 434 5.62 11.03 16.04
N ILE A 435 5.14 10.15 15.18
CA ILE A 435 5.76 8.85 14.90
C ILE A 435 6.58 8.97 13.61
N LEU A 436 7.87 8.67 13.73
CA LEU A 436 8.82 8.62 12.64
C LEU A 436 9.11 7.16 12.29
N LYS A 437 8.90 6.78 11.03
CA LYS A 437 9.14 5.42 10.54
C LYS A 437 10.29 5.41 9.55
N GLY A 438 11.18 4.43 9.66
CA GLY A 438 12.37 4.29 8.81
C GLY A 438 12.79 2.85 8.56
N MET A 439 13.85 2.68 7.77
CA MET A 439 14.37 1.37 7.30
C MET A 439 15.16 0.57 8.35
N GLY A 440 15.54 1.23 9.44
CA GLY A 440 16.34 0.62 10.51
C GLY A 440 16.69 1.63 11.60
N GLU A 441 17.33 1.14 12.67
CA GLU A 441 17.61 1.93 13.87
C GLU A 441 18.68 2.98 13.58
N LEU A 442 19.74 2.57 12.87
CA LEU A 442 20.83 3.47 12.50
C LEU A 442 20.32 4.58 11.56
N HIS A 443 19.41 4.23 10.64
CA HIS A 443 18.76 5.23 9.79
C HIS A 443 18.02 6.27 10.65
N LEU A 444 17.13 5.84 11.55
CA LEU A 444 16.37 6.77 12.39
C LEU A 444 17.26 7.58 13.35
N GLU A 445 18.30 6.97 13.91
CA GLU A 445 19.29 7.64 14.76
C GLU A 445 19.97 8.80 14.01
N ILE A 446 20.42 8.56 12.77
CA ILE A 446 21.04 9.58 11.92
C ILE A 446 20.04 10.67 11.55
N ILE A 447 18.79 10.32 11.24
CA ILE A 447 17.76 11.33 10.93
C ILE A 447 17.50 12.24 12.13
N VAL A 448 17.45 11.70 13.35
CA VAL A 448 17.30 12.48 14.58
C VAL A 448 18.54 13.35 14.85
N ASP A 449 19.75 12.82 14.65
CA ASP A 449 20.99 13.61 14.83
C ASP A 449 21.09 14.73 13.79
N ARG A 450 20.77 14.46 12.51
CA ARG A 450 20.67 15.49 11.46
C ARG A 450 19.65 16.55 11.83
N MET A 451 18.50 16.16 12.34
CA MET A 451 17.49 17.11 12.82
C MET A 451 18.03 18.04 13.94
N LYS A 452 18.79 17.48 14.90
CA LYS A 452 19.44 18.27 15.95
C LYS A 452 20.51 19.20 15.39
N ARG A 453 21.44 18.70 14.57
CA ARG A 453 22.62 19.46 14.09
C ARG A 453 22.29 20.45 12.96
N GLU A 454 21.44 20.05 12.00
CA GLU A 454 21.15 20.87 10.80
C GLU A 454 20.03 21.87 11.04
N PHE A 455 19.02 21.51 11.84
CA PHE A 455 17.83 22.33 12.06
C PHE A 455 17.75 22.93 13.47
N ASN A 456 18.70 22.61 14.35
CA ASN A 456 18.76 23.08 15.73
C ASN A 456 17.44 22.82 16.49
N VAL A 457 16.93 21.58 16.34
CA VAL A 457 15.70 21.09 16.97
C VAL A 457 16.06 20.04 18.00
N GLU A 458 15.85 20.37 19.26
CA GLU A 458 16.02 19.43 20.36
C GLU A 458 14.78 18.55 20.51
N ALA A 459 14.95 17.24 20.35
CA ALA A 459 13.87 16.26 20.52
C ALA A 459 14.31 15.07 21.38
N ASN A 460 13.33 14.52 22.10
CA ASN A 460 13.43 13.24 22.78
C ASN A 460 12.96 12.13 21.84
N VAL A 461 13.64 10.99 21.92
CA VAL A 461 13.30 9.78 21.17
C VAL A 461 12.89 8.70 22.14
N GLY A 462 11.80 7.99 21.84
CA GLY A 462 11.33 6.87 22.65
C GLY A 462 10.54 5.86 21.82
N ALA A 463 10.13 4.77 22.46
CA ALA A 463 9.19 3.84 21.86
C ALA A 463 7.82 4.51 21.70
N PRO A 464 7.09 4.25 20.59
CA PRO A 464 5.70 4.66 20.45
C PRO A 464 4.85 4.19 21.64
N GLN A 465 3.95 5.07 22.11
CA GLN A 465 2.99 4.65 23.12
C GLN A 465 2.03 3.61 22.56
N VAL A 466 1.84 2.54 23.33
CA VAL A 466 0.88 1.48 23.01
C VAL A 466 -0.50 1.90 23.51
N ALA A 467 -1.49 1.85 22.63
CA ALA A 467 -2.89 2.09 22.97
C ALA A 467 -3.45 0.90 23.76
N TYR A 468 -3.22 0.89 25.08
CA TYR A 468 -3.87 -0.07 25.96
C TYR A 468 -5.38 0.21 26.06
N ARG A 469 -6.12 -0.82 26.44
CA ARG A 469 -7.55 -0.75 26.76
C ARG A 469 -7.81 -1.40 28.10
N GLU A 470 -8.99 -1.20 28.64
CA GLU A 470 -9.42 -1.85 29.86
C GLU A 470 -10.73 -2.61 29.63
N THR A 471 -10.98 -3.64 30.41
CA THR A 471 -12.25 -4.37 30.39
C THR A 471 -12.56 -4.92 31.78
N ILE A 472 -13.76 -5.43 31.97
CA ILE A 472 -14.18 -6.11 33.20
C ILE A 472 -14.17 -7.62 33.02
N THR A 473 -14.13 -8.38 34.11
CA THR A 473 -14.12 -9.86 34.04
C THR A 473 -15.28 -10.52 34.78
N LYS A 474 -16.04 -9.75 35.56
CA LYS A 474 -17.16 -10.25 36.36
C LYS A 474 -18.38 -9.39 36.18
N SER A 475 -19.54 -10.03 36.11
CA SER A 475 -20.81 -9.31 36.14
C SER A 475 -21.10 -8.79 37.55
N VAL A 476 -21.54 -7.53 37.65
CA VAL A 476 -21.85 -6.87 38.93
C VAL A 476 -23.10 -6.01 38.81
N GLU A 477 -23.95 -6.04 39.84
CA GLU A 477 -25.08 -5.13 39.99
C GLU A 477 -24.68 -3.98 40.92
N ILE A 478 -24.90 -2.74 40.47
CA ILE A 478 -24.63 -1.52 41.23
C ILE A 478 -25.93 -0.75 41.42
N ASP A 479 -26.27 -0.48 42.68
CA ASP A 479 -27.35 0.44 43.08
C ASP A 479 -26.72 1.73 43.60
N TYR A 480 -26.78 2.80 42.80
CA TYR A 480 -26.15 4.08 43.10
C TYR A 480 -27.19 5.21 43.21
N THR A 481 -27.10 6.00 44.28
CA THR A 481 -27.95 7.18 44.49
C THR A 481 -27.10 8.45 44.53
N HIS A 482 -27.30 9.33 43.54
CA HIS A 482 -26.75 10.67 43.53
C HIS A 482 -27.72 11.64 44.20
N LYS A 483 -27.34 12.17 45.37
CA LYS A 483 -28.11 13.20 46.08
C LYS A 483 -27.18 14.33 46.54
N LYS A 484 -27.37 15.54 46.02
CA LYS A 484 -26.63 16.75 46.44
C LYS A 484 -27.58 17.91 46.66
N GLN A 485 -27.39 18.60 47.79
CA GLN A 485 -28.14 19.79 48.16
C GLN A 485 -27.13 20.85 48.63
N SER A 486 -26.61 21.63 47.69
CA SER A 486 -25.62 22.69 47.96
C SER A 486 -26.08 23.99 47.33
N GLY A 487 -26.81 24.81 48.11
CA GLY A 487 -27.11 26.23 47.85
C GLY A 487 -27.89 26.63 46.58
N GLY A 488 -28.13 25.71 45.64
CA GLY A 488 -28.90 25.91 44.39
C GLY A 488 -29.98 24.84 44.18
N ALA A 489 -30.45 24.66 42.94
CA ALA A 489 -31.42 23.61 42.59
C ALA A 489 -30.92 22.23 43.05
N GLY A 490 -31.77 21.45 43.73
CA GLY A 490 -31.40 20.14 44.24
C GLY A 490 -31.05 19.18 43.11
N GLN A 491 -30.18 18.21 43.38
CA GLN A 491 -29.86 17.12 42.45
C GLN A 491 -30.24 15.79 43.08
N PHE A 492 -31.10 15.04 42.40
CA PHE A 492 -31.48 13.68 42.76
C PHE A 492 -31.52 12.78 41.52
N ALA A 493 -30.85 11.64 41.59
CA ALA A 493 -31.00 10.55 40.63
C ALA A 493 -30.56 9.23 41.27
N LYS A 494 -31.38 8.18 41.13
CA LYS A 494 -31.01 6.83 41.53
C LYS A 494 -31.00 5.93 40.30
N VAL A 495 -29.92 5.16 40.13
CA VAL A 495 -29.75 4.21 39.03
C VAL A 495 -29.32 2.86 39.58
N LYS A 496 -29.95 1.80 39.07
CA LYS A 496 -29.54 0.42 39.31
C LYS A 496 -29.13 -0.22 37.99
N ILE A 497 -27.85 -0.54 37.86
CA ILE A 497 -27.24 -1.00 36.60
C ILE A 497 -26.53 -2.32 36.83
N ILE A 498 -26.78 -3.29 35.95
CA ILE A 498 -25.98 -4.51 35.83
C ILE A 498 -24.90 -4.25 34.79
N PHE A 499 -23.64 -4.45 35.17
CA PHE A 499 -22.51 -4.45 34.26
C PHE A 499 -22.04 -5.87 34.04
N GLU A 500 -21.83 -6.28 32.79
CA GLU A 500 -21.38 -7.62 32.42
C GLU A 500 -20.28 -7.57 31.34
N PRO A 501 -19.25 -8.43 31.41
CA PRO A 501 -18.22 -8.50 30.37
C PRO A 501 -18.81 -9.04 29.06
N LEU A 502 -18.26 -8.57 27.93
CA LEU A 502 -18.56 -9.09 26.60
C LEU A 502 -17.34 -9.79 25.99
N GLU A 503 -17.58 -10.51 24.90
CA GLU A 503 -16.49 -11.10 24.11
C GLU A 503 -15.57 -10.02 23.52
N PRO A 504 -14.27 -10.29 23.36
CA PRO A 504 -13.32 -9.34 22.80
C PRO A 504 -13.75 -8.76 21.45
N GLY A 505 -13.70 -7.42 21.33
CA GLY A 505 -14.11 -6.69 20.13
C GLY A 505 -15.60 -6.36 20.05
N SER A 506 -16.41 -6.72 21.05
CA SER A 506 -17.84 -6.38 21.11
C SER A 506 -18.12 -4.91 21.45
N GLY A 507 -17.13 -4.18 21.97
CA GLY A 507 -17.26 -2.76 22.31
C GLY A 507 -18.14 -2.51 23.54
N PHE A 508 -18.71 -1.31 23.61
CA PHE A 508 -19.61 -0.91 24.71
C PHE A 508 -21.06 -1.04 24.28
N GLN A 509 -21.87 -1.75 25.07
CA GLN A 509 -23.31 -1.89 24.83
C GLN A 509 -24.11 -1.31 26.00
N PHE A 510 -25.17 -0.57 25.69
CA PHE A 510 -26.11 -0.05 26.68
C PHE A 510 -27.52 -0.57 26.40
N GLU A 511 -28.20 -1.05 27.44
CA GLU A 511 -29.57 -1.53 27.38
C GLU A 511 -30.39 -0.96 28.54
N SER A 512 -31.65 -0.59 28.30
CA SER A 512 -32.58 -0.15 29.35
C SER A 512 -33.74 -1.12 29.47
N LYS A 513 -33.93 -1.69 30.67
CA LYS A 513 -35.03 -2.58 31.06
C LYS A 513 -35.96 -1.95 32.10
N ILE A 514 -36.01 -0.61 32.18
CA ILE A 514 -36.87 0.11 33.14
C ILE A 514 -38.35 -0.23 32.91
N VAL A 515 -39.02 -0.69 33.96
CA VAL A 515 -40.45 -1.03 33.97
C VAL A 515 -41.22 0.01 34.79
N GLY A 516 -42.43 0.39 34.36
CA GLY A 516 -43.38 1.16 35.19
C GLY A 516 -43.06 2.65 35.39
N GLY A 517 -42.09 3.23 34.67
CA GLY A 517 -41.80 4.66 34.73
C GLY A 517 -40.94 5.11 35.92
N ALA A 518 -40.22 4.18 36.56
CA ALA A 518 -39.29 4.47 37.68
C ALA A 518 -38.20 5.51 37.33
N ILE A 519 -37.84 5.61 36.04
CA ILE A 519 -37.08 6.71 35.45
C ILE A 519 -37.84 7.18 34.19
N PRO A 520 -38.14 8.49 34.06
CA PRO A 520 -38.71 9.06 32.83
C PRO A 520 -37.83 8.78 31.61
N LYS A 521 -38.44 8.44 30.47
CA LYS A 521 -37.70 8.11 29.23
C LYS A 521 -36.74 9.21 28.78
N GLU A 522 -37.05 10.46 29.10
CA GLU A 522 -36.23 11.64 28.83
C GLU A 522 -34.90 11.68 29.60
N TYR A 523 -34.75 10.95 30.72
CA TYR A 523 -33.52 10.92 31.51
C TYR A 523 -32.62 9.72 31.21
N ILE A 524 -33.12 8.70 30.51
CA ILE A 524 -32.35 7.51 30.10
C ILE A 524 -31.14 7.89 29.21
N PRO A 525 -31.26 8.79 28.21
CA PRO A 525 -30.10 9.25 27.46
C PRO A 525 -29.01 9.89 28.32
N GLY A 526 -29.37 10.52 29.45
CA GLY A 526 -28.42 11.05 30.42
C GLY A 526 -27.58 9.94 31.08
N VAL A 527 -28.19 8.81 31.40
CA VAL A 527 -27.49 7.62 31.94
C VAL A 527 -26.50 7.08 30.91
N GLN A 528 -26.95 6.87 29.66
CA GLN A 528 -26.11 6.38 28.57
C GLN A 528 -24.92 7.32 28.32
N ASN A 529 -25.17 8.61 28.14
CA ASN A 529 -24.12 9.62 27.94
C ASN A 529 -23.12 9.63 29.11
N GLY A 530 -23.60 9.45 30.34
CA GLY A 530 -22.74 9.39 31.52
C GLY A 530 -21.75 8.22 31.47
N LEU A 531 -22.20 7.05 31.02
CA LEU A 531 -21.37 5.87 30.80
C LEU A 531 -20.43 6.02 29.60
N GLU A 532 -20.91 6.55 28.48
CA GLU A 532 -20.10 6.82 27.28
C GLU A 532 -18.96 7.78 27.56
N LEU A 533 -19.16 8.79 28.40
CA LEU A 533 -18.12 9.75 28.76
C LEU A 533 -17.10 9.17 29.74
N ILE A 534 -17.54 8.38 30.73
CA ILE A 534 -16.64 7.90 31.77
C ILE A 534 -15.83 6.68 31.36
N LYS A 535 -16.32 5.87 30.41
CA LYS A 535 -15.58 4.72 29.90
C LYS A 535 -14.26 5.13 29.24
N GLU A 536 -14.19 6.32 28.65
CA GLU A 536 -12.95 6.86 28.06
C GLU A 536 -11.87 7.16 29.11
N GLY A 537 -12.27 7.43 30.36
CA GLY A 537 -11.37 7.78 31.46
C GLY A 537 -10.80 6.59 32.22
N GLY A 538 -11.09 5.35 31.81
CA GLY A 538 -10.59 4.11 32.41
C GLY A 538 -11.05 3.83 33.85
N MET A 539 -10.68 2.63 34.33
CA MET A 539 -10.92 2.13 35.69
C MET A 539 -9.61 1.96 36.48
N ILE A 540 -8.51 1.61 35.80
CA ILE A 540 -7.21 1.27 36.40
C ILE A 540 -6.19 2.38 36.13
N SER A 541 -5.86 2.60 34.85
CA SER A 541 -4.74 3.43 34.41
C SER A 541 -5.16 4.58 33.49
N GLY A 542 -6.47 4.73 33.29
CA GLY A 542 -7.01 5.84 32.49
C GLY A 542 -7.19 5.52 31.01
N PHE A 543 -7.15 4.24 30.63
CA PHE A 543 -7.37 3.82 29.24
C PHE A 543 -8.84 3.52 28.96
N PRO A 544 -9.32 3.71 27.72
CA PRO A 544 -10.71 3.45 27.38
C PRO A 544 -11.15 2.03 27.71
N VAL A 545 -12.29 1.92 28.40
CA VAL A 545 -12.90 0.64 28.76
C VAL A 545 -13.79 0.15 27.60
N ILE A 546 -13.54 -1.09 27.18
CA ILE A 546 -14.24 -1.76 26.08
C ILE A 546 -14.73 -3.15 26.50
N ASP A 547 -15.51 -3.77 25.64
CA ASP A 547 -16.02 -5.14 25.76
C ASP A 547 -16.81 -5.36 27.05
N PHE A 548 -17.79 -4.48 27.29
CA PHE A 548 -18.74 -4.64 28.40
C PHE A 548 -20.13 -4.08 28.05
N LYS A 549 -21.14 -4.66 28.69
CA LYS A 549 -22.54 -4.24 28.58
C LYS A 549 -23.02 -3.65 29.90
N ALA A 550 -23.82 -2.59 29.80
CA ALA A 550 -24.50 -1.94 30.92
C ALA A 550 -26.01 -1.99 30.73
N THR A 551 -26.71 -2.75 31.59
CA THR A 551 -28.17 -2.89 31.58
C THR A 551 -28.77 -2.12 32.74
N LEU A 552 -29.49 -1.04 32.45
CA LEU A 552 -30.24 -0.24 33.42
C LEU A 552 -31.55 -0.96 33.78
N ILE A 553 -31.67 -1.48 35.01
CA ILE A 553 -32.79 -2.34 35.44
C ILE A 553 -33.80 -1.63 36.32
N ASP A 554 -33.40 -0.62 37.09
CA ASP A 554 -34.28 0.10 38.01
C ASP A 554 -33.71 1.50 38.34
N GLY A 555 -34.50 2.34 39.01
CA GLY A 555 -34.04 3.62 39.52
C GLY A 555 -35.14 4.43 40.20
N ALA A 556 -34.82 5.69 40.51
CA ALA A 556 -35.79 6.62 41.06
C ALA A 556 -35.45 8.05 40.67
N PHE A 557 -36.48 8.88 40.52
CA PHE A 557 -36.37 10.30 40.26
C PHE A 557 -37.22 11.12 41.25
N HIS A 558 -36.98 12.43 41.28
CA HIS A 558 -37.72 13.41 42.03
C HIS A 558 -38.16 14.52 41.07
N GLU A 559 -39.43 14.90 41.07
CA GLU A 559 -40.01 15.78 40.05
C GLU A 559 -39.31 17.15 39.91
N VAL A 560 -38.74 17.67 40.99
CA VAL A 560 -38.12 19.01 41.02
C VAL A 560 -36.59 18.96 40.98
N ASP A 561 -35.99 17.89 41.51
CA ASP A 561 -34.54 17.80 41.74
C ASP A 561 -33.83 16.86 40.75
N SER A 562 -34.58 16.12 39.93
CA SER A 562 -34.02 15.28 38.88
C SER A 562 -33.85 16.05 37.58
N SER A 563 -32.76 15.76 36.88
CA SER A 563 -32.45 16.32 35.57
C SER A 563 -31.60 15.32 34.78
N PRO A 564 -31.50 15.45 33.44
CA PRO A 564 -30.60 14.62 32.63
C PRO A 564 -29.16 14.63 33.17
N LEU A 565 -28.67 15.78 33.63
CA LEU A 565 -27.35 15.94 34.23
C LEU A 565 -27.21 15.17 35.56
N ALA A 566 -28.26 15.14 36.40
CA ALA A 566 -28.22 14.36 37.64
C ALA A 566 -28.11 12.86 37.36
N PHE A 567 -28.81 12.34 36.35
CA PHE A 567 -28.71 10.95 35.91
C PHE A 567 -27.37 10.63 35.24
N GLU A 568 -26.79 11.58 34.49
CA GLU A 568 -25.43 11.47 33.96
C GLU A 568 -24.40 11.31 35.09
N LEU A 569 -24.49 12.16 36.13
CA LEU A 569 -23.60 12.08 37.30
C LEU A 569 -23.83 10.80 38.12
N ALA A 570 -25.07 10.31 38.21
CA ALA A 570 -25.39 9.05 38.87
C ALA A 570 -24.78 7.86 38.12
N ALA A 571 -24.84 7.84 36.80
CA ALA A 571 -24.22 6.81 35.96
C ALA A 571 -22.69 6.80 36.12
N LYS A 572 -22.06 7.99 36.14
CA LYS A 572 -20.63 8.14 36.44
C LYS A 572 -20.26 7.61 37.81
N GLY A 573 -21.12 7.84 38.81
CA GLY A 573 -20.96 7.29 40.16
C GLY A 573 -21.04 5.76 40.18
N ALA A 574 -22.06 5.20 39.52
CA ALA A 574 -22.25 3.75 39.41
C ALA A 574 -21.07 3.06 38.72
N PHE A 575 -20.53 3.65 37.65
CA PHE A 575 -19.37 3.13 36.94
C PHE A 575 -18.10 3.09 37.83
N LYS A 576 -17.87 4.13 38.64
CA LYS A 576 -16.75 4.15 39.60
C LYS A 576 -16.89 3.08 40.68
N GLU A 577 -18.11 2.81 41.13
CA GLU A 577 -18.35 1.74 42.10
C GLU A 577 -18.15 0.36 41.46
N MET A 578 -18.54 0.20 40.20
CA MET A 578 -18.34 -1.01 39.41
C MET A 578 -16.86 -1.35 39.26
N ALA A 579 -15.98 -0.37 39.01
CA ALA A 579 -14.53 -0.58 38.86
C ALA A 579 -13.90 -1.39 40.02
N ASN A 580 -14.39 -1.23 41.25
CA ASN A 580 -13.87 -1.95 42.42
C ASN A 580 -14.39 -3.39 42.55
N LYS A 581 -15.52 -3.72 41.89
CA LYS A 581 -16.24 -4.99 42.07
C LYS A 581 -16.13 -5.91 40.85
N ALA A 582 -15.99 -5.35 39.65
CA ALA A 582 -16.07 -6.09 38.38
C ALA A 582 -14.76 -6.77 37.94
N GLY A 583 -13.69 -6.65 38.73
CA GLY A 583 -12.39 -7.24 38.44
C GLY A 583 -11.79 -6.72 37.13
N PRO A 584 -11.45 -5.43 37.05
CA PRO A 584 -10.96 -4.84 35.82
C PRO A 584 -9.61 -5.43 35.41
N LYS A 585 -9.39 -5.55 34.10
CA LYS A 585 -8.13 -6.01 33.49
C LYS A 585 -7.70 -5.06 32.38
N MET A 586 -6.39 -4.97 32.18
CA MET A 586 -5.79 -4.26 31.06
C MET A 586 -5.69 -5.20 29.86
N LEU A 587 -6.00 -4.66 28.69
CA LEU A 587 -5.87 -5.30 27.38
C LEU A 587 -4.72 -4.62 26.62
N GLU A 588 -3.90 -5.43 25.97
CA GLU A 588 -2.82 -4.98 25.10
C GLU A 588 -3.12 -5.35 23.64
N PRO A 589 -2.68 -4.55 22.65
CA PRO A 589 -2.87 -4.87 21.25
C PRO A 589 -1.96 -6.02 20.81
N ILE A 590 -2.55 -7.00 20.12
CA ILE A 590 -1.87 -8.14 19.53
C ILE A 590 -1.80 -7.93 18.01
N MET A 591 -0.61 -8.03 17.44
CA MET A 591 -0.38 -7.86 16.01
C MET A 591 -0.24 -9.21 15.32
N LYS A 592 -0.72 -9.30 14.08
CA LYS A 592 -0.37 -10.41 13.20
C LYS A 592 0.95 -10.08 12.51
N VAL A 593 1.92 -10.98 12.65
CA VAL A 593 3.27 -10.83 12.13
C VAL A 593 3.52 -11.94 11.12
N GLU A 594 4.02 -11.56 9.95
CA GLU A 594 4.51 -12.46 8.92
C GLU A 594 6.02 -12.36 8.85
N ILE A 595 6.74 -13.46 9.00
CA ILE A 595 8.21 -13.51 8.98
C ILE A 595 8.66 -14.42 7.85
N ILE A 596 9.47 -13.90 6.94
CA ILE A 596 10.04 -14.64 5.82
C ILE A 596 11.52 -14.87 6.12
N THR A 597 11.95 -16.14 6.16
CA THR A 597 13.32 -16.52 6.51
C THR A 597 13.78 -17.77 5.76
N PRO A 598 15.08 -17.93 5.45
CA PRO A 598 15.63 -19.21 5.04
C PRO A 598 15.39 -20.30 6.10
N GLU A 599 15.27 -21.55 5.66
CA GLU A 599 15.00 -22.71 6.51
C GLU A 599 16.04 -22.91 7.61
N GLU A 600 17.32 -22.57 7.34
CA GLU A 600 18.44 -22.66 8.28
C GLU A 600 18.19 -21.90 9.60
N TYR A 601 17.48 -20.77 9.57
CA TYR A 601 17.26 -19.90 10.75
C TYR A 601 15.86 -20.06 11.37
N MET A 602 15.02 -20.92 10.80
CA MET A 602 13.62 -21.07 11.19
C MET A 602 13.47 -21.41 12.68
N GLY A 603 14.28 -22.35 13.18
CA GLY A 603 14.19 -22.81 14.58
C GLY A 603 14.48 -21.71 15.59
N ASP A 604 15.53 -20.92 15.37
CA ASP A 604 15.93 -19.83 16.26
C ASP A 604 14.89 -18.70 16.24
N ILE A 605 14.33 -18.38 15.06
CA ILE A 605 13.27 -17.36 14.92
C ILE A 605 12.00 -17.80 15.65
N MET A 606 11.60 -19.06 15.56
CA MET A 606 10.47 -19.58 16.33
C MET A 606 10.72 -19.49 17.84
N GLY A 607 11.94 -19.78 18.28
CA GLY A 607 12.36 -19.60 19.68
C GLY A 607 12.18 -18.15 20.15
N ASP A 608 12.61 -17.18 19.35
CA ASP A 608 12.48 -15.77 19.68
C ASP A 608 11.02 -15.30 19.69
N VAL A 609 10.20 -15.69 18.70
CA VAL A 609 8.75 -15.37 18.67
C VAL A 609 8.06 -15.87 19.95
N ASN A 610 8.33 -17.10 20.37
CA ASN A 610 7.77 -17.64 21.61
C ASN A 610 8.26 -16.87 22.86
N SER A 611 9.54 -16.48 22.90
CA SER A 611 10.10 -15.69 24.01
C SER A 611 9.41 -14.32 24.15
N ARG A 612 8.89 -13.78 23.05
CA ARG A 612 8.13 -12.52 22.99
C ARG A 612 6.65 -12.66 23.33
N ARG A 613 6.22 -13.80 23.87
CA ARG A 613 4.80 -14.14 24.08
C ARG A 613 4.02 -14.25 22.77
N GLY A 614 4.73 -14.51 21.67
CA GLY A 614 4.12 -14.75 20.37
C GLY A 614 3.54 -16.15 20.26
N GLN A 615 2.47 -16.30 19.51
CA GLN A 615 1.88 -17.59 19.17
C GLN A 615 1.95 -17.80 17.66
N VAL A 616 2.66 -18.82 17.22
CA VAL A 616 2.74 -19.19 15.80
C VAL A 616 1.41 -19.80 15.37
N SER A 617 0.79 -19.21 14.35
CA SER A 617 -0.48 -19.64 13.77
C SER A 617 -0.28 -20.68 12.68
N SER A 618 0.64 -20.43 11.74
CA SER A 618 0.91 -21.33 10.62
C SER A 618 2.30 -21.09 10.06
N MET A 619 2.74 -22.05 9.25
CA MET A 619 4.02 -22.01 8.56
C MET A 619 3.84 -22.57 7.15
N GLU A 620 4.40 -21.89 6.17
CA GLU A 620 4.34 -22.28 4.77
C GLU A 620 5.73 -22.17 4.15
N THR A 621 6.15 -23.18 3.40
CA THR A 621 7.43 -23.17 2.69
C THR A 621 7.17 -22.77 1.24
N HIS A 622 7.86 -21.72 0.79
CA HIS A 622 7.75 -21.19 -0.57
C HIS A 622 9.15 -21.12 -1.20
N ASN A 623 9.42 -21.98 -2.18
CA ASN A 623 10.74 -22.12 -2.81
C ASN A 623 11.86 -22.40 -1.77
N SER A 624 12.82 -21.47 -1.63
CA SER A 624 13.96 -21.53 -0.70
C SER A 624 13.74 -20.76 0.62
N SER A 625 12.52 -20.24 0.84
CA SER A 625 12.17 -19.41 2.00
C SER A 625 10.97 -20.00 2.73
N THR A 626 10.94 -19.82 4.05
CA THR A 626 9.83 -20.22 4.92
C THR A 626 9.13 -18.98 5.44
N ILE A 627 7.80 -18.99 5.37
CA ILE A 627 6.92 -17.95 5.87
C ILE A 627 6.33 -18.44 7.20
N ILE A 628 6.48 -17.65 8.25
CA ILE A 628 5.96 -17.92 9.61
C ILE A 628 4.93 -16.86 9.93
N LEU A 629 3.68 -17.27 10.16
CA LEU A 629 2.61 -16.39 10.62
C LEU A 629 2.45 -16.53 12.13
N ALA A 630 2.52 -15.43 12.88
CA ALA A 630 2.41 -15.42 14.33
C ALA A 630 1.59 -14.23 14.87
N PHE A 631 0.99 -14.39 16.04
CA PHE A 631 0.35 -13.32 16.79
C PHE A 631 1.26 -12.89 17.93
N VAL A 632 1.67 -11.62 17.97
CA VAL A 632 2.65 -11.11 18.95
C VAL A 632 2.17 -9.78 19.54
N PRO A 633 2.26 -9.56 20.87
CA PRO A 633 1.94 -8.26 21.46
C PRO A 633 2.77 -7.12 20.86
N LEU A 634 2.13 -6.01 20.46
CA LEU A 634 2.80 -4.87 19.83
C LEU A 634 3.95 -4.33 20.69
N ALA A 635 3.74 -4.29 22.02
CA ALA A 635 4.75 -3.84 22.99
C ALA A 635 6.06 -4.64 22.90
N ASN A 636 6.00 -5.91 22.50
CA ASN A 636 7.15 -6.80 22.38
C ASN A 636 7.76 -6.82 20.97
N MET A 637 7.19 -6.06 20.02
CA MET A 637 7.66 -5.98 18.63
C MET A 637 8.57 -4.77 18.38
N PHE A 638 8.65 -3.82 19.30
CA PHE A 638 9.55 -2.67 19.16
C PHE A 638 11.01 -3.14 19.06
N GLY A 639 11.72 -2.69 18.01
CA GLY A 639 13.10 -3.09 17.74
C GLY A 639 13.27 -4.55 17.29
N TYR A 640 12.21 -5.27 16.95
CA TYR A 640 12.28 -6.69 16.57
C TYR A 640 13.23 -6.95 15.40
N ILE A 641 13.29 -6.03 14.42
CA ILE A 641 14.16 -6.17 13.24
C ILE A 641 15.64 -6.43 13.60
N ASN A 642 16.15 -5.86 14.70
CA ASN A 642 17.56 -6.01 15.06
C ASN A 642 17.86 -7.44 15.51
N VAL A 643 16.98 -7.99 16.34
CA VAL A 643 17.10 -9.37 16.81
C VAL A 643 16.87 -10.33 15.64
N LEU A 644 15.86 -10.06 14.81
CA LEU A 644 15.59 -10.86 13.62
C LEU A 644 16.78 -10.88 12.64
N ARG A 645 17.40 -9.73 12.38
CA ARG A 645 18.61 -9.62 11.54
C ARG A 645 19.80 -10.32 12.19
N SER A 646 19.95 -10.23 13.51
CA SER A 646 21.04 -10.92 14.21
C SER A 646 20.92 -12.44 14.09
N ILE A 647 19.71 -12.98 14.31
CA ILE A 647 19.43 -14.42 14.20
C ILE A 647 19.58 -14.91 12.77
N SER A 648 19.03 -14.17 11.80
CA SER A 648 19.00 -14.57 10.38
C SER A 648 20.22 -14.15 9.57
N GLN A 649 21.26 -13.57 10.20
CA GLN A 649 22.39 -12.93 9.52
C GLN A 649 21.94 -11.88 8.48
N GLY A 650 20.81 -11.20 8.74
CA GLY A 650 20.22 -10.20 7.86
C GLY A 650 19.42 -10.74 6.69
N ARG A 651 19.13 -12.05 6.64
CA ARG A 651 18.39 -12.70 5.54
C ARG A 651 16.87 -12.79 5.78
N ALA A 652 16.40 -12.56 7.00
CA ALA A 652 14.97 -12.58 7.29
C ALA A 652 14.34 -11.19 7.23
N GLN A 653 13.07 -11.16 6.86
CA GLN A 653 12.21 -9.97 6.81
C GLN A 653 10.92 -10.25 7.58
N TYR A 654 10.26 -9.21 8.08
CA TYR A 654 8.93 -9.35 8.64
C TYR A 654 8.02 -8.21 8.22
N THR A 655 6.72 -8.47 8.25
CA THR A 655 5.67 -7.48 8.06
C THR A 655 4.70 -7.57 9.22
N VAL A 656 4.29 -6.41 9.74
CA VAL A 656 3.26 -6.30 10.75
C VAL A 656 1.98 -5.92 10.05
N VAL A 657 0.95 -6.74 10.19
CA VAL A 657 -0.38 -6.46 9.67
C VAL A 657 -1.26 -6.15 10.87
N GLU A 658 -1.92 -5.00 10.84
CA GLU A 658 -3.01 -4.73 11.78
C GLU A 658 -4.04 -5.84 11.65
N ALA A 659 -4.41 -6.44 12.77
CA ALA A 659 -5.44 -7.47 12.79
C ALA A 659 -6.80 -6.83 12.51
N PHE A 660 -7.07 -6.41 11.27
CA PHE A 660 -8.44 -6.29 10.78
C PHE A 660 -8.97 -7.72 10.65
N GLY A 661 -9.54 -8.19 11.76
CA GLY A 661 -9.49 -9.61 12.12
C GLY A 661 -10.39 -10.55 11.34
N LYS A 662 -11.18 -10.08 10.35
CA LYS A 662 -12.19 -10.92 9.70
C LYS A 662 -12.45 -10.51 8.25
N PRO A 663 -12.65 -11.45 7.31
CA PRO A 663 -13.07 -11.15 5.94
C PRO A 663 -14.28 -10.21 5.88
N HIS A 664 -14.21 -9.19 5.02
CA HIS A 664 -15.24 -8.17 4.87
C HIS A 664 -16.27 -8.55 3.79
N VAL A 665 -17.56 -8.51 4.14
CA VAL A 665 -18.67 -8.84 3.24
C VAL A 665 -19.74 -7.74 3.29
N ASN A 666 -20.20 -7.28 2.13
CA ASN A 666 -21.32 -6.35 2.04
C ASN A 666 -22.63 -7.12 1.89
N VAL A 667 -23.56 -6.90 2.81
CA VAL A 667 -24.89 -7.55 2.81
C VAL A 667 -25.97 -6.49 2.74
N GLY A 668 -27.18 -6.84 2.30
CA GLY A 668 -28.31 -5.94 2.52
C GLY A 668 -29.67 -6.59 2.44
N THR A 669 -30.67 -5.92 3.00
CA THR A 669 -32.05 -6.42 3.11
C THR A 669 -32.90 -5.96 1.94
N ILE A 670 -33.55 -6.90 1.26
CA ILE A 670 -34.45 -6.65 0.12
C ILE A 670 -35.79 -7.36 0.34
N GLY A 671 -36.89 -6.85 -0.23
CA GLY A 671 -38.24 -7.40 0.01
C GLY A 671 -39.35 -6.35 -0.02
N HIS A 672 -40.61 -6.79 0.03
CA HIS A 672 -41.80 -5.92 -0.01
C HIS A 672 -41.82 -4.89 1.12
N VAL A 673 -42.58 -3.80 0.94
CA VAL A 673 -42.93 -2.89 2.04
C VAL A 673 -43.62 -3.68 3.15
N ASP A 674 -43.41 -3.32 4.41
CA ASP A 674 -44.03 -3.97 5.59
C ASP A 674 -43.67 -5.44 5.88
N HIS A 675 -42.77 -6.06 5.11
CA HIS A 675 -42.20 -7.38 5.46
C HIS A 675 -41.17 -7.32 6.60
N GLY A 676 -40.87 -6.13 7.13
CA GLY A 676 -40.02 -5.94 8.31
C GLY A 676 -38.51 -5.96 8.02
N LYS A 677 -38.07 -5.41 6.89
CA LYS A 677 -36.64 -5.27 6.53
C LYS A 677 -35.84 -4.47 7.56
N THR A 678 -36.26 -3.23 7.81
CA THR A 678 -35.62 -2.33 8.78
C THR A 678 -35.70 -2.89 10.20
N THR A 679 -36.79 -3.58 10.53
CA THR A 679 -36.94 -4.32 11.80
C THR A 679 -35.89 -5.44 11.92
N LEU A 680 -35.64 -6.18 10.83
CA LEU A 680 -34.60 -7.21 10.79
C LEU A 680 -33.19 -6.61 10.90
N THR A 681 -32.91 -5.51 10.20
CA THR A 681 -31.63 -4.80 10.31
C THR A 681 -31.37 -4.29 11.74
N ALA A 682 -32.39 -3.74 12.39
CA ALA A 682 -32.33 -3.36 13.80
C ALA A 682 -32.10 -4.58 14.72
N ALA A 683 -32.76 -5.71 14.45
CA ALA A 683 -32.55 -6.95 15.21
C ALA A 683 -31.11 -7.49 15.08
N ILE A 684 -30.56 -7.50 13.85
CA ILE A 684 -29.19 -7.96 13.59
C ILE A 684 -28.19 -7.06 14.32
N THR A 685 -28.32 -5.73 14.17
CA THR A 685 -27.42 -4.78 14.85
C THR A 685 -27.54 -4.84 16.37
N LYS A 686 -28.70 -5.18 16.92
CA LYS A 686 -28.87 -5.41 18.37
C LYS A 686 -28.03 -6.57 18.89
N HIS A 687 -27.94 -7.66 18.14
CA HIS A 687 -27.31 -8.91 18.59
C HIS A 687 -25.84 -9.04 18.15
N TYR A 688 -25.45 -8.42 17.03
CA TYR A 688 -24.13 -8.62 16.41
C TYR A 688 -23.35 -7.31 16.15
N GLY A 689 -23.90 -6.15 16.49
CA GLY A 689 -23.26 -4.85 16.25
C GLY A 689 -23.58 -3.81 17.33
N ASN A 690 -23.37 -2.54 16.98
CA ASN A 690 -23.87 -1.42 17.79
C ASN A 690 -25.35 -1.24 17.49
N PHE A 691 -26.21 -1.43 18.49
CA PHE A 691 -27.66 -1.34 18.31
C PHE A 691 -28.05 0.00 17.69
N VAL A 692 -28.72 -0.05 16.53
CA VAL A 692 -29.37 1.11 15.91
C VAL A 692 -30.86 0.85 15.90
N ALA A 693 -31.61 1.69 16.62
CA ALA A 693 -33.06 1.58 16.64
C ALA A 693 -33.65 1.87 15.24
N TYR A 694 -34.76 1.21 14.88
CA TYR A 694 -35.32 1.30 13.52
C TYR A 694 -35.70 2.74 13.12
N ASP A 695 -36.05 3.60 14.08
CA ASP A 695 -36.36 5.03 13.90
C ASP A 695 -35.11 5.91 13.65
N GLN A 696 -33.92 5.40 13.97
CA GLN A 696 -32.63 6.05 13.72
C GLN A 696 -31.97 5.58 12.43
N ILE A 697 -32.35 4.41 11.91
CA ILE A 697 -31.97 3.91 10.58
C ILE A 697 -32.65 4.77 9.50
N ASP A 698 -33.92 5.14 9.72
CA ASP A 698 -34.67 6.11 8.89
C ASP A 698 -34.27 7.56 9.27
N LYS A 699 -33.31 8.12 8.52
CA LYS A 699 -32.68 9.43 8.80
C LYS A 699 -33.47 10.65 8.32
N ALA A 700 -34.40 10.51 7.38
CA ALA A 700 -35.14 11.64 6.81
C ALA A 700 -36.45 11.96 7.58
N PRO A 701 -36.78 13.25 7.81
CA PRO A 701 -38.01 13.65 8.51
C PRO A 701 -39.32 13.19 7.85
N GLU A 702 -39.32 12.94 6.54
CA GLU A 702 -40.46 12.38 5.79
C GLU A 702 -40.59 10.85 5.96
N GLU A 703 -39.48 10.12 6.15
CA GLU A 703 -39.47 8.66 6.39
C GLU A 703 -40.19 8.34 7.71
N ARG A 704 -39.84 9.07 8.78
CA ARG A 704 -40.47 8.93 10.11
C ARG A 704 -41.96 9.25 10.14
N LYS A 705 -42.44 10.06 9.21
CA LYS A 705 -43.87 10.42 9.11
C LYS A 705 -44.69 9.42 8.28
N ARG A 706 -44.05 8.68 7.36
CA ARG A 706 -44.73 7.80 6.40
C ARG A 706 -44.45 6.31 6.60
N GLY A 707 -43.48 5.93 7.44
CA GLY A 707 -43.15 4.53 7.73
C GLY A 707 -42.50 3.79 6.55
N ILE A 708 -41.83 4.52 5.65
CA ILE A 708 -41.17 3.97 4.46
C ILE A 708 -39.71 4.44 4.43
N THR A 709 -38.78 3.52 4.19
CA THR A 709 -37.36 3.82 3.94
C THR A 709 -37.22 4.53 2.60
N ILE A 710 -36.54 5.69 2.55
CA ILE A 710 -36.36 6.51 1.35
C ILE A 710 -34.88 6.56 0.95
N ALA A 711 -33.95 6.65 1.90
CA ALA A 711 -32.50 6.63 1.68
C ALA A 711 -31.85 5.31 2.17
N THR A 712 -30.75 4.89 1.52
CA THR A 712 -29.97 3.72 1.95
C THR A 712 -29.27 4.01 3.29
N ALA A 713 -29.54 3.17 4.29
CA ALA A 713 -28.89 3.25 5.59
C ALA A 713 -27.77 2.20 5.69
N HIS A 714 -26.56 2.66 6.00
CA HIS A 714 -25.39 1.82 6.21
C HIS A 714 -25.20 1.55 7.71
N VAL A 715 -25.17 0.28 8.09
CA VAL A 715 -24.88 -0.19 9.47
C VAL A 715 -23.77 -1.23 9.46
N GLU A 716 -23.07 -1.40 10.59
CA GLU A 716 -21.98 -2.37 10.74
C GLU A 716 -22.27 -3.37 11.86
N TYR A 717 -21.86 -4.63 11.66
CA TYR A 717 -21.89 -5.70 12.65
C TYR A 717 -20.86 -6.79 12.29
N GLN A 718 -20.58 -7.70 13.22
CA GLN A 718 -19.59 -8.76 13.01
C GLN A 718 -20.04 -10.08 13.67
N THR A 719 -19.71 -11.19 13.02
CA THR A 719 -19.78 -12.54 13.61
C THR A 719 -18.40 -12.95 14.10
N GLU A 720 -18.24 -14.15 14.65
CA GLU A 720 -16.92 -14.71 14.94
C GLU A 720 -16.05 -14.87 13.69
N LYS A 721 -16.67 -15.12 12.52
CA LYS A 721 -15.95 -15.43 11.28
C LYS A 721 -15.76 -14.22 10.36
N ARG A 722 -16.66 -13.23 10.38
CA ARG A 722 -16.72 -12.18 9.34
C ARG A 722 -17.08 -10.79 9.89
N HIS A 723 -16.65 -9.78 9.15
CA HIS A 723 -17.11 -8.40 9.32
C HIS A 723 -18.14 -8.07 8.23
N TYR A 724 -19.26 -7.46 8.61
CA TYR A 724 -20.33 -7.11 7.69
C TYR A 724 -20.59 -5.61 7.65
N ALA A 725 -20.63 -5.06 6.44
CA ALA A 725 -21.30 -3.79 6.16
C ALA A 725 -22.69 -4.10 5.60
N HIS A 726 -23.73 -3.49 6.14
CA HIS A 726 -25.11 -3.78 5.78
C HIS A 726 -25.84 -2.57 5.24
N VAL A 727 -26.50 -2.74 4.10
CA VAL A 727 -27.32 -1.73 3.45
C VAL A 727 -28.80 -2.11 3.53
N ASP A 728 -29.62 -1.32 4.21
CA ASP A 728 -31.08 -1.51 4.20
C ASP A 728 -31.68 -0.87 2.94
N CYS A 729 -32.27 -1.69 2.05
CA CYS A 729 -32.86 -1.19 0.81
C CYS A 729 -34.34 -0.85 0.96
N PRO A 730 -34.80 0.24 0.31
CA PRO A 730 -36.21 0.60 0.32
C PRO A 730 -37.07 -0.44 -0.41
N GLY A 731 -38.26 -0.73 0.14
CA GLY A 731 -39.16 -1.75 -0.42
C GLY A 731 -40.23 -1.24 -1.37
N HIS A 732 -40.44 0.08 -1.44
CA HIS A 732 -41.58 0.66 -2.16
C HIS A 732 -41.25 0.83 -3.65
N ALA A 733 -42.24 0.57 -4.52
CA ALA A 733 -42.07 0.62 -5.98
C ALA A 733 -41.59 1.99 -6.50
N ASP A 734 -41.96 3.08 -5.81
CA ASP A 734 -41.53 4.44 -6.17
C ASP A 734 -40.04 4.72 -5.88
N TYR A 735 -39.36 3.90 -5.08
CA TYR A 735 -37.96 4.08 -4.66
C TYR A 735 -37.01 3.01 -5.22
N VAL A 736 -37.41 2.33 -6.30
CA VAL A 736 -36.60 1.29 -6.96
C VAL A 736 -35.23 1.82 -7.40
N LYS A 737 -35.12 3.11 -7.75
CA LYS A 737 -33.82 3.76 -8.04
C LYS A 737 -32.84 3.71 -6.87
N ASN A 738 -33.34 3.81 -5.63
CA ASN A 738 -32.49 3.71 -4.43
C ASN A 738 -32.21 2.26 -4.06
N MET A 739 -33.12 1.33 -4.38
CA MET A 739 -32.88 -0.11 -4.25
C MET A 739 -31.78 -0.61 -5.21
N ILE A 740 -31.80 -0.22 -6.48
CA ILE A 740 -30.77 -0.60 -7.46
C ILE A 740 -29.38 -0.16 -6.99
N VAL A 741 -29.28 1.06 -6.47
CA VAL A 741 -28.01 1.59 -5.96
C VAL A 741 -27.56 0.89 -4.70
N GLY A 742 -28.46 0.63 -3.74
CA GLY A 742 -28.12 -0.15 -2.56
C GLY A 742 -27.69 -1.58 -2.91
N ALA A 743 -28.39 -2.24 -3.83
CA ALA A 743 -28.09 -3.60 -4.25
C ALA A 743 -26.78 -3.72 -5.03
N ALA A 744 -26.39 -2.69 -5.79
CA ALA A 744 -25.08 -2.63 -6.44
C ALA A 744 -23.91 -2.62 -5.44
N GLN A 745 -24.15 -2.24 -4.18
CA GLN A 745 -23.14 -2.30 -3.12
C GLN A 745 -23.04 -3.68 -2.45
N MET A 746 -23.96 -4.61 -2.72
CA MET A 746 -24.06 -5.88 -1.99
C MET A 746 -23.25 -7.00 -2.65
N ASP A 747 -22.57 -7.80 -1.84
CA ASP A 747 -22.03 -9.09 -2.25
C ASP A 747 -23.10 -10.19 -2.12
N ALA A 748 -23.96 -10.07 -1.10
CA ALA A 748 -25.10 -10.94 -0.85
C ALA A 748 -26.33 -10.16 -0.37
N ALA A 749 -27.53 -10.69 -0.60
CA ALA A 749 -28.76 -10.09 -0.13
C ALA A 749 -29.55 -11.01 0.82
N ILE A 750 -30.19 -10.42 1.82
CA ILE A 750 -31.17 -11.07 2.68
C ILE A 750 -32.56 -10.75 2.12
N LEU A 751 -33.22 -11.73 1.52
CA LEU A 751 -34.58 -11.59 1.01
C LEU A 751 -35.58 -11.78 2.15
N VAL A 752 -36.25 -10.70 2.53
CA VAL A 752 -37.22 -10.69 3.64
C VAL A 752 -38.64 -10.89 3.09
N VAL A 753 -39.27 -11.98 3.51
CA VAL A 753 -40.63 -12.36 3.10
C VAL A 753 -41.50 -12.53 4.32
N SER A 754 -42.72 -11.98 4.33
CA SER A 754 -43.67 -12.20 5.42
C SER A 754 -44.23 -13.61 5.34
N GLY A 755 -44.19 -14.37 6.44
CA GLY A 755 -44.79 -15.70 6.54
C GLY A 755 -46.31 -15.69 6.44
N VAL A 756 -46.96 -14.52 6.58
CA VAL A 756 -48.41 -14.35 6.41
C VAL A 756 -48.77 -13.96 4.97
N ASP A 757 -47.98 -13.07 4.37
CA ASP A 757 -48.31 -12.45 3.08
C ASP A 757 -47.66 -13.16 1.88
N GLY A 758 -46.59 -13.92 2.11
CA GLY A 758 -45.83 -14.61 1.08
C GLY A 758 -45.10 -13.69 0.10
N PRO A 759 -44.62 -14.23 -1.04
CA PRO A 759 -43.91 -13.45 -2.06
C PRO A 759 -44.83 -12.51 -2.84
N MET A 760 -44.80 -11.24 -2.46
CA MET A 760 -45.52 -10.15 -3.13
C MET A 760 -44.92 -9.74 -4.49
N PRO A 761 -45.64 -8.97 -5.33
CA PRO A 761 -45.14 -8.52 -6.64
C PRO A 761 -43.77 -7.82 -6.57
N GLN A 762 -43.52 -7.01 -5.53
CA GLN A 762 -42.24 -6.33 -5.31
C GLN A 762 -41.11 -7.31 -4.94
N THR A 763 -41.42 -8.43 -4.30
CA THR A 763 -40.44 -9.50 -4.03
C THR A 763 -39.84 -10.02 -5.33
N ARG A 764 -40.69 -10.21 -6.36
CA ARG A 764 -40.24 -10.64 -7.70
C ARG A 764 -39.34 -9.61 -8.35
N GLU A 765 -39.71 -8.33 -8.25
CA GLU A 765 -38.92 -7.22 -8.78
C GLU A 765 -37.56 -7.12 -8.09
N HIS A 766 -37.49 -7.26 -6.76
CA HIS A 766 -36.22 -7.22 -6.03
C HIS A 766 -35.27 -8.37 -6.38
N ILE A 767 -35.77 -9.60 -6.53
CA ILE A 767 -34.94 -10.75 -6.94
C ILE A 767 -34.36 -10.51 -8.34
N LEU A 768 -35.20 -10.05 -9.26
CA LEU A 768 -34.77 -9.73 -10.62
C LEU A 768 -33.69 -8.63 -10.62
N LEU A 769 -33.89 -7.55 -9.86
CA LEU A 769 -32.93 -6.46 -9.76
C LEU A 769 -31.61 -6.88 -9.12
N ALA A 770 -31.66 -7.66 -8.03
CA ALA A 770 -30.48 -8.22 -7.39
C ALA A 770 -29.64 -9.05 -8.37
N LYS A 771 -30.29 -9.88 -9.20
CA LYS A 771 -29.61 -10.64 -10.26
C LYS A 771 -28.95 -9.73 -11.30
N GLN A 772 -29.66 -8.67 -11.71
CA GLN A 772 -29.19 -7.75 -12.76
C GLN A 772 -27.99 -6.91 -12.32
N VAL A 773 -27.99 -6.42 -11.08
CA VAL A 773 -26.86 -5.66 -10.52
C VAL A 773 -25.70 -6.56 -10.09
N GLY A 774 -25.88 -7.89 -10.16
CA GLY A 774 -24.81 -8.86 -9.96
C GLY A 774 -24.61 -9.32 -8.52
N VAL A 775 -25.63 -9.26 -7.67
CA VAL A 775 -25.58 -9.86 -6.33
C VAL A 775 -25.33 -11.36 -6.46
N GLY A 776 -24.25 -11.84 -5.82
CA GLY A 776 -23.77 -13.20 -6.00
C GLY A 776 -24.60 -14.25 -5.24
N TYR A 777 -25.11 -13.89 -4.06
CA TYR A 777 -25.77 -14.81 -3.14
C TYR A 777 -27.06 -14.21 -2.56
N ILE A 778 -28.07 -15.05 -2.33
CA ILE A 778 -29.29 -14.68 -1.60
C ILE A 778 -29.48 -15.66 -0.43
N VAL A 779 -29.82 -15.13 0.74
CA VAL A 779 -30.34 -15.89 1.88
C VAL A 779 -31.75 -15.39 2.17
N VAL A 780 -32.69 -16.30 2.44
CA VAL A 780 -34.10 -15.94 2.70
C VAL A 780 -34.36 -15.88 4.20
N TYR A 781 -35.05 -14.82 4.63
CA TYR A 781 -35.59 -14.71 5.98
C TYR A 781 -37.12 -14.59 5.92
N ILE A 782 -37.82 -15.65 6.32
CA ILE A 782 -39.28 -15.65 6.47
C ILE A 782 -39.60 -15.02 7.83
N ASN A 783 -40.05 -13.76 7.78
CA ASN A 783 -40.34 -12.91 8.93
C ASN A 783 -41.80 -13.05 9.38
N LYS A 784 -42.12 -12.54 10.58
CA LYS A 784 -43.48 -12.61 11.19
C LYS A 784 -44.00 -14.05 11.40
N ALA A 785 -43.09 -15.02 11.56
CA ALA A 785 -43.45 -16.41 11.82
C ALA A 785 -44.20 -16.61 13.16
N ASP A 786 -44.20 -15.61 14.04
CA ASP A 786 -44.92 -15.63 15.31
C ASP A 786 -46.44 -15.48 15.18
N VAL A 787 -46.92 -15.01 14.04
CA VAL A 787 -48.35 -14.81 13.74
C VAL A 787 -48.84 -15.61 12.52
N ALA A 788 -47.98 -16.46 11.95
CA ALA A 788 -48.30 -17.37 10.85
C ALA A 788 -48.34 -18.82 11.35
N ASP A 789 -49.21 -19.65 10.77
CA ASP A 789 -49.25 -21.10 11.02
C ASP A 789 -48.19 -21.85 10.20
N ALA A 790 -47.83 -23.06 10.66
CA ALA A 790 -46.71 -23.83 10.08
C ALA A 790 -46.96 -24.21 8.61
N ASP A 791 -48.19 -24.61 8.27
CA ASP A 791 -48.56 -24.98 6.89
C ASP A 791 -48.42 -23.77 5.94
N MET A 792 -48.70 -22.56 6.43
CA MET A 792 -48.55 -21.32 5.67
C MET A 792 -47.08 -20.96 5.45
N ILE A 793 -46.23 -21.14 6.47
CA ILE A 793 -44.78 -20.93 6.36
C ILE A 793 -44.17 -21.87 5.32
N ASP A 794 -44.53 -23.15 5.36
CA ASP A 794 -44.06 -24.16 4.40
C ASP A 794 -44.49 -23.80 2.96
N LEU A 795 -45.73 -23.34 2.78
CA LEU A 795 -46.23 -22.86 1.49
C LEU A 795 -45.42 -21.64 1.00
N VAL A 796 -45.18 -20.66 1.86
CA VAL A 796 -44.39 -19.46 1.52
C VAL A 796 -42.96 -19.84 1.15
N GLU A 797 -42.33 -20.78 1.88
CA GLU A 797 -41.01 -21.28 1.54
C GLU A 797 -40.99 -21.91 0.15
N MET A 798 -41.95 -22.80 -0.15
CA MET A 798 -42.06 -23.43 -1.48
C MET A 798 -42.20 -22.39 -2.59
N GLU A 799 -43.07 -21.39 -2.42
CA GLU A 799 -43.28 -20.34 -3.43
C GLU A 799 -42.03 -19.47 -3.63
N VAL A 800 -41.30 -19.16 -2.56
CA VAL A 800 -40.05 -18.38 -2.64
C VAL A 800 -38.96 -19.18 -3.36
N ARG A 801 -38.82 -20.48 -3.09
CA ARG A 801 -37.84 -21.34 -3.78
C ARG A 801 -38.14 -21.45 -5.27
N GLU A 802 -39.40 -21.65 -5.64
CA GLU A 802 -39.83 -21.66 -7.05
C GLU A 802 -39.50 -20.32 -7.72
N LEU A 803 -39.74 -19.21 -7.02
CA LEU A 803 -39.44 -17.87 -7.51
C LEU A 803 -37.94 -17.64 -7.72
N LEU A 804 -37.09 -18.08 -6.78
CA LEU A 804 -35.63 -17.97 -6.90
C LEU A 804 -35.11 -18.77 -8.10
N ASN A 805 -35.58 -20.01 -8.26
CA ASN A 805 -35.26 -20.86 -9.42
C ASN A 805 -35.66 -20.19 -10.73
N LYS A 806 -36.87 -19.62 -10.79
CA LYS A 806 -37.37 -18.90 -11.97
C LYS A 806 -36.47 -17.73 -12.39
N TYR A 807 -35.88 -17.02 -11.42
CA TYR A 807 -35.02 -15.85 -11.69
C TYR A 807 -33.51 -16.19 -11.67
N GLY A 808 -33.15 -17.47 -11.70
CA GLY A 808 -31.77 -17.92 -11.91
C GLY A 808 -30.88 -17.85 -10.66
N PHE A 809 -31.47 -17.93 -9.46
CA PHE A 809 -30.78 -18.31 -8.23
C PHE A 809 -31.07 -19.80 -7.95
N PRO A 810 -30.14 -20.56 -7.33
CA PRO A 810 -30.36 -21.97 -7.02
C PRO A 810 -31.31 -22.09 -5.81
N GLY A 811 -32.61 -21.94 -6.05
CA GLY A 811 -33.65 -21.88 -5.03
C GLY A 811 -33.67 -23.10 -4.10
N ASP A 812 -33.24 -24.26 -4.60
CA ASP A 812 -33.17 -25.50 -3.81
C ASP A 812 -31.96 -25.51 -2.84
N GLU A 813 -30.90 -24.76 -3.15
CA GLU A 813 -29.67 -24.67 -2.34
C GLU A 813 -29.64 -23.42 -1.44
N VAL A 814 -30.47 -22.41 -1.74
CA VAL A 814 -30.55 -21.17 -0.96
C VAL A 814 -31.00 -21.48 0.48
N PRO A 815 -30.25 -21.01 1.50
CA PRO A 815 -30.67 -21.14 2.89
C PRO A 815 -31.91 -20.30 3.17
N VAL A 816 -32.87 -20.90 3.86
CA VAL A 816 -34.11 -20.26 4.34
C VAL A 816 -34.10 -20.31 5.86
N VAL A 817 -34.34 -19.17 6.50
CA VAL A 817 -34.44 -19.04 7.95
C VAL A 817 -35.80 -18.46 8.31
N VAL A 818 -36.50 -19.12 9.22
CA VAL A 818 -37.83 -18.72 9.68
C VAL A 818 -37.72 -18.05 11.04
N GLY A 819 -38.34 -16.88 11.22
CA GLY A 819 -38.29 -16.15 12.48
C GLY A 819 -39.19 -14.92 12.54
N SER A 820 -39.00 -14.14 13.60
CA SER A 820 -39.68 -12.88 13.85
C SER A 820 -38.69 -11.84 14.32
N ALA A 821 -38.38 -10.89 13.43
CA ALA A 821 -37.47 -9.77 13.73
C ALA A 821 -37.98 -8.93 14.93
N LEU A 822 -39.30 -8.83 15.11
CA LEU A 822 -39.90 -8.12 16.23
C LEU A 822 -39.61 -8.84 17.56
N LYS A 823 -39.85 -10.15 17.62
CA LYS A 823 -39.51 -10.96 18.81
C LYS A 823 -38.01 -10.97 19.09
N ALA A 824 -37.18 -11.02 18.05
CA ALA A 824 -35.74 -10.90 18.20
C ALA A 824 -35.31 -9.54 18.78
N LEU A 825 -35.98 -8.44 18.41
CA LEU A 825 -35.77 -7.11 19.01
C LEU A 825 -36.19 -7.05 20.48
N GLU A 826 -37.14 -7.88 20.89
CA GLU A 826 -37.61 -8.01 22.28
C GLU A 826 -36.76 -8.98 23.13
N ASP A 827 -35.66 -9.51 22.56
CA ASP A 827 -34.79 -10.55 23.16
C ASP A 827 -35.54 -11.84 23.53
N ASP A 828 -36.61 -12.16 22.80
CA ASP A 828 -37.35 -13.39 22.99
C ASP A 828 -36.47 -14.61 22.71
N SER A 829 -36.53 -15.61 23.59
CA SER A 829 -35.67 -16.80 23.56
C SER A 829 -36.25 -17.98 22.76
N SER A 830 -37.43 -17.80 22.16
CA SER A 830 -38.06 -18.84 21.33
C SER A 830 -37.26 -19.11 20.05
N GLU A 831 -37.60 -20.21 19.37
CA GLU A 831 -37.07 -20.56 18.05
C GLU A 831 -37.22 -19.43 17.01
N TYR A 832 -38.23 -18.57 17.17
CA TYR A 832 -38.53 -17.46 16.27
C TYR A 832 -37.93 -16.11 16.71
N GLY A 833 -37.35 -16.02 17.92
CA GLY A 833 -36.78 -14.79 18.48
C GLY A 833 -35.29 -14.63 18.18
N LYS A 834 -34.45 -14.43 19.19
CA LYS A 834 -32.98 -14.26 19.01
C LYS A 834 -32.34 -15.38 18.20
N LYS A 835 -32.74 -16.64 18.44
CA LYS A 835 -32.17 -17.82 17.78
C LYS A 835 -32.33 -17.79 16.26
N SER A 836 -33.36 -17.14 15.72
CA SER A 836 -33.52 -17.03 14.26
C SER A 836 -32.51 -16.06 13.65
N ILE A 837 -32.08 -15.02 14.39
CA ILE A 837 -31.00 -14.13 13.98
C ILE A 837 -29.66 -14.87 14.02
N ASP A 838 -29.41 -15.67 15.06
CA ASP A 838 -28.19 -16.48 15.16
C ASP A 838 -28.07 -17.47 13.99
N LYS A 839 -29.18 -18.18 13.67
CA LYS A 839 -29.27 -19.08 12.50
C LYS A 839 -29.05 -18.32 11.17
N LEU A 840 -29.62 -17.12 11.03
CA LEU A 840 -29.43 -16.29 9.85
C LEU A 840 -27.96 -15.90 9.65
N MET A 841 -27.29 -15.49 10.72
CA MET A 841 -25.87 -15.12 10.68
C MET A 841 -24.98 -16.33 10.38
N GLU A 842 -25.25 -17.49 10.97
CA GLU A 842 -24.56 -18.75 10.66
C GLU A 842 -24.70 -19.11 9.18
N LYS A 843 -25.91 -19.00 8.60
CA LYS A 843 -26.12 -19.27 7.17
C LYS A 843 -25.45 -18.25 6.26
N LEU A 844 -25.36 -16.99 6.66
CA LEU A 844 -24.57 -15.99 5.92
C LEU A 844 -23.08 -16.32 5.95
N ASP A 845 -22.55 -16.81 7.07
CA ASP A 845 -21.14 -17.20 7.21
C ASP A 845 -20.79 -18.46 6.41
N GLU A 846 -21.72 -19.42 6.30
CA GLU A 846 -21.53 -20.70 5.59
C GLU A 846 -21.74 -20.57 4.08
N TYR A 847 -22.83 -19.93 3.66
CA TYR A 847 -23.30 -19.99 2.27
C TYR A 847 -22.69 -18.90 1.38
N VAL A 848 -22.46 -17.70 1.92
CA VAL A 848 -21.92 -16.59 1.12
C VAL A 848 -20.41 -16.80 0.98
N ALA A 849 -19.86 -16.91 -0.23
CA ALA A 849 -18.40 -16.93 -0.39
C ALA A 849 -17.80 -15.53 -0.22
N VAL A 850 -16.55 -15.46 0.24
CA VAL A 850 -15.82 -14.18 0.26
C VAL A 850 -15.53 -13.77 -1.19
N PRO A 851 -16.01 -12.61 -1.66
CA PRO A 851 -15.84 -12.22 -3.05
C PRO A 851 -14.37 -11.92 -3.37
N PRO A 852 -13.87 -12.31 -4.55
CA PRO A 852 -12.54 -11.87 -5.00
C PRO A 852 -12.52 -10.34 -5.07
N ARG A 853 -11.56 -9.73 -4.39
CA ARG A 853 -11.37 -8.27 -4.37
C ARG A 853 -10.25 -7.92 -5.35
N PRO A 854 -10.53 -7.27 -6.49
CA PRO A 854 -9.51 -6.94 -7.48
C PRO A 854 -8.70 -5.71 -7.04
N VAL A 855 -7.86 -5.90 -6.03
CA VAL A 855 -7.02 -4.85 -5.43
C VAL A 855 -5.88 -4.40 -6.35
N ASP A 856 -5.43 -5.27 -7.27
CA ASP A 856 -4.33 -4.98 -8.20
C ASP A 856 -4.78 -4.14 -9.43
N LEU A 857 -6.09 -3.94 -9.61
CA LEU A 857 -6.62 -3.11 -10.69
C LEU A 857 -6.58 -1.62 -10.32
N PRO A 858 -6.71 -0.71 -11.29
CA PRO A 858 -6.75 0.72 -10.98
C PRO A 858 -7.96 1.11 -10.13
N PHE A 859 -7.75 2.03 -9.18
CA PHE A 859 -8.79 2.53 -8.27
C PHE A 859 -10.01 3.03 -9.03
N LEU A 860 -11.19 2.55 -8.62
CA LEU A 860 -12.47 3.05 -9.08
C LEU A 860 -13.55 2.91 -8.00
N LEU A 861 -14.21 4.02 -7.69
CA LEU A 861 -15.32 4.12 -6.74
C LEU A 861 -16.48 4.87 -7.40
N PRO A 862 -17.61 4.20 -7.68
CA PRO A 862 -18.85 4.88 -8.06
C PRO A 862 -19.39 5.71 -6.90
N ILE A 863 -19.68 6.99 -7.15
CA ILE A 863 -20.16 7.90 -6.11
C ILE A 863 -21.64 7.61 -5.84
N GLU A 864 -21.93 7.22 -4.60
CA GLU A 864 -23.27 6.95 -4.09
C GLU A 864 -23.90 8.23 -3.51
N ASP A 865 -23.21 8.85 -2.55
CA ASP A 865 -23.68 10.05 -1.88
C ASP A 865 -22.52 10.99 -1.58
N VAL A 866 -22.83 12.27 -1.37
CA VAL A 866 -21.83 13.30 -1.16
C VAL A 866 -22.29 14.25 -0.05
N PHE A 867 -21.39 14.52 0.88
CA PHE A 867 -21.61 15.31 2.06
C PHE A 867 -20.65 16.49 2.10
N SER A 868 -21.04 17.56 2.80
CA SER A 868 -20.15 18.68 3.11
C SER A 868 -19.89 18.69 4.59
N ILE A 869 -18.61 18.66 5.00
CA ILE A 869 -18.21 18.80 6.39
C ILE A 869 -17.65 20.19 6.60
N SER A 870 -18.30 20.98 7.44
CA SER A 870 -17.85 22.33 7.80
C SER A 870 -16.41 22.29 8.32
N GLY A 871 -15.50 23.03 7.68
CA GLY A 871 -14.08 23.10 8.03
C GLY A 871 -13.18 21.97 7.49
N ARG A 872 -13.73 20.88 6.91
CA ARG A 872 -12.92 19.79 6.32
C ARG A 872 -13.05 19.66 4.80
N GLY A 873 -14.19 20.03 4.21
CA GLY A 873 -14.41 19.98 2.76
C GLY A 873 -15.52 19.02 2.32
N THR A 874 -15.49 18.60 1.06
CA THR A 874 -16.50 17.71 0.46
C THR A 874 -16.08 16.25 0.63
N VAL A 875 -16.95 15.42 1.19
CA VAL A 875 -16.76 13.97 1.32
C VAL A 875 -17.68 13.25 0.35
N VAL A 876 -17.15 12.33 -0.42
CA VAL A 876 -17.95 11.43 -1.26
C VAL A 876 -17.95 10.04 -0.67
N THR A 877 -19.03 9.30 -0.79
CA THR A 877 -19.16 7.95 -0.25
C THR A 877 -19.50 6.97 -1.36
N GLY A 878 -19.01 5.74 -1.21
CA GLY A 878 -19.30 4.63 -2.11
C GLY A 878 -18.47 3.40 -1.78
N ARG A 879 -18.77 2.29 -2.45
CA ARG A 879 -17.94 1.09 -2.39
C ARG A 879 -16.84 1.17 -3.44
N ILE A 880 -15.64 0.77 -3.06
CA ILE A 880 -14.52 0.63 -4.00
C ILE A 880 -14.80 -0.62 -4.86
N GLU A 881 -15.07 -0.44 -6.16
CA GLU A 881 -15.29 -1.56 -7.10
C GLU A 881 -13.99 -2.32 -7.33
N LYS A 882 -12.89 -1.59 -7.55
CA LYS A 882 -11.58 -2.14 -7.89
C LYS A 882 -10.46 -1.21 -7.44
N GLY A 883 -9.28 -1.78 -7.23
CA GLY A 883 -8.07 -1.08 -6.79
C GLY A 883 -8.04 -0.65 -5.34
N GLU A 884 -7.01 0.12 -5.01
CA GLU A 884 -6.82 0.74 -3.70
C GLU A 884 -6.64 2.25 -3.85
N ILE A 885 -7.08 3.01 -2.85
CA ILE A 885 -6.86 4.46 -2.74
C ILE A 885 -6.17 4.76 -1.41
N LYS A 886 -5.11 5.56 -1.44
CA LYS A 886 -4.42 6.04 -0.25
C LYS A 886 -4.62 7.54 -0.07
N THR A 887 -4.55 7.98 1.18
CA THR A 887 -4.54 9.42 1.48
C THR A 887 -3.32 10.07 0.82
N GLY A 888 -3.56 11.14 0.07
CA GLY A 888 -2.56 11.90 -0.69
C GLY A 888 -2.54 11.59 -2.20
N GLU A 889 -3.27 10.58 -2.66
CA GLU A 889 -3.30 10.21 -4.08
C GLU A 889 -4.20 11.14 -4.91
N GLU A 890 -3.76 11.44 -6.14
CA GLU A 890 -4.57 12.17 -7.13
C GLU A 890 -5.64 11.25 -7.71
N ILE A 891 -6.86 11.77 -7.84
CA ILE A 891 -8.02 11.09 -8.38
C ILE A 891 -8.79 12.02 -9.33
N GLU A 892 -9.52 11.41 -10.27
CA GLU A 892 -10.41 12.11 -11.19
C GLU A 892 -11.87 11.85 -10.82
N ILE A 893 -12.68 12.90 -10.85
CA ILE A 893 -14.14 12.84 -10.79
C ILE A 893 -14.64 12.81 -12.23
N ILE A 894 -15.26 11.71 -12.64
CA ILE A 894 -15.53 11.39 -14.05
C ILE A 894 -17.01 11.06 -14.26
N GLY A 895 -17.57 11.52 -15.38
CA GLY A 895 -18.97 11.30 -15.78
C GLY A 895 -19.86 12.50 -15.44
N LEU A 896 -20.99 12.63 -16.16
CA LEU A 896 -22.00 13.71 -16.10
C LEU A 896 -21.50 15.12 -16.43
N LYS A 897 -20.42 15.56 -15.78
CA LYS A 897 -19.75 16.85 -15.94
C LYS A 897 -18.37 16.66 -16.57
N ALA A 898 -17.70 17.77 -16.88
CA ALA A 898 -16.31 17.74 -17.31
C ALA A 898 -15.44 17.10 -16.22
N THR A 899 -14.52 16.22 -16.64
CA THR A 899 -13.60 15.53 -15.72
C THR A 899 -12.78 16.54 -14.93
N GLN A 900 -12.73 16.34 -13.61
CA GLN A 900 -11.96 17.20 -12.70
C GLN A 900 -11.00 16.38 -11.88
N LYS A 901 -9.78 16.90 -11.71
CA LYS A 901 -8.77 16.31 -10.83
C LYS A 901 -8.89 16.86 -9.43
N THR A 902 -8.72 16.00 -8.44
CA THR A 902 -8.66 16.36 -7.03
C THR A 902 -7.72 15.40 -6.29
N ILE A 903 -7.50 15.62 -5.00
CA ILE A 903 -6.64 14.80 -4.16
C ILE A 903 -7.50 14.18 -3.06
N CYS A 904 -7.34 12.88 -2.84
CA CYS A 904 -7.87 12.21 -1.66
C CYS A 904 -7.09 12.73 -0.43
N THR A 905 -7.72 13.47 0.47
CA THR A 905 -7.08 13.97 1.70
C THR A 905 -7.44 13.18 2.95
N GLY A 906 -8.29 12.17 2.81
CA GLY A 906 -8.63 11.24 3.86
C GLY A 906 -9.53 10.15 3.32
N VAL A 907 -9.35 8.94 3.85
CA VAL A 907 -10.25 7.81 3.66
C VAL A 907 -10.84 7.49 5.02
N GLU A 908 -12.16 7.35 5.09
CA GLU A 908 -12.89 7.11 6.32
C GLU A 908 -13.87 5.94 6.11
N MET A 909 -14.01 5.07 7.10
CA MET A 909 -15.01 4.01 7.10
C MET A 909 -15.65 3.98 8.48
N PHE A 910 -16.98 4.14 8.53
CA PHE A 910 -17.75 4.14 9.78
C PHE A 910 -17.17 5.04 10.89
N LYS A 911 -16.81 6.29 10.57
CA LYS A 911 -16.20 7.27 11.50
C LYS A 911 -14.78 6.95 11.98
N LYS A 912 -14.11 5.98 11.36
CA LYS A 912 -12.69 5.67 11.59
C LYS A 912 -11.89 6.09 10.36
N LEU A 913 -10.78 6.79 10.58
CA LEU A 913 -9.83 7.11 9.52
C LEU A 913 -9.05 5.85 9.15
N LEU A 914 -8.90 5.62 7.85
CA LEU A 914 -8.12 4.54 7.29
C LEU A 914 -6.90 5.10 6.56
N ASP A 915 -5.77 4.40 6.67
CA ASP A 915 -4.57 4.73 5.89
C ASP A 915 -4.78 4.48 4.40
N LYS A 916 -5.59 3.46 4.07
CA LYS A 916 -5.98 3.10 2.71
C LYS A 916 -7.41 2.55 2.64
N GLY A 917 -8.07 2.76 1.51
CA GLY A 917 -9.30 2.06 1.13
C GLY A 917 -8.98 1.02 0.06
N SER A 918 -9.45 -0.21 0.24
CA SER A 918 -9.25 -1.31 -0.71
C SER A 918 -10.57 -1.76 -1.34
N ALA A 919 -10.49 -2.39 -2.52
CA ALA A 919 -11.64 -2.96 -3.23
C ALA A 919 -12.56 -3.79 -2.30
N GLY A 920 -13.85 -3.50 -2.35
CA GLY A 920 -14.87 -4.12 -1.50
C GLY A 920 -15.22 -3.34 -0.24
N LEU A 921 -14.45 -2.34 0.18
CA LEU A 921 -14.80 -1.49 1.32
C LEU A 921 -15.76 -0.35 0.93
N ASN A 922 -16.74 -0.09 1.79
CA ASN A 922 -17.58 1.10 1.75
C ASN A 922 -16.87 2.23 2.51
N VAL A 923 -16.43 3.26 1.78
CA VAL A 923 -15.61 4.34 2.33
C VAL A 923 -16.19 5.71 2.02
N GLY A 924 -15.90 6.67 2.89
CA GLY A 924 -15.96 8.10 2.64
C GLY A 924 -14.59 8.63 2.25
N ILE A 925 -14.50 9.31 1.11
CA ILE A 925 -13.28 9.93 0.60
C ILE A 925 -13.43 11.44 0.69
N LEU A 926 -12.52 12.06 1.46
CA LEU A 926 -12.45 13.51 1.57
C LEU A 926 -11.69 14.09 0.38
N LEU A 927 -12.32 15.00 -0.36
CA LEU A 927 -11.78 15.62 -1.57
C LEU A 927 -11.20 17.00 -1.29
N ARG A 928 -9.96 17.22 -1.73
CA ARG A 928 -9.27 18.49 -1.53
C ARG A 928 -9.80 19.60 -2.44
N GLY A 929 -10.28 20.68 -1.84
CA GLY A 929 -10.60 21.92 -2.58
C GLY A 929 -11.77 21.80 -3.55
N THR A 930 -12.44 20.66 -3.60
CA THR A 930 -13.62 20.41 -4.41
C THR A 930 -14.87 20.91 -3.69
N LYS A 931 -15.71 21.69 -4.38
CA LYS A 931 -16.98 22.17 -3.83
C LYS A 931 -18.07 21.11 -3.97
N ARG A 932 -19.07 21.15 -3.10
CA ARG A 932 -20.19 20.20 -3.11
C ARG A 932 -20.96 20.15 -4.43
N GLU A 933 -21.05 21.29 -5.12
CA GLU A 933 -21.76 21.46 -6.41
C GLU A 933 -21.00 20.84 -7.60
N GLU A 934 -19.68 20.66 -7.44
CA GLU A 934 -18.79 20.12 -8.48
C GLU A 934 -18.85 18.59 -8.56
N VAL A 935 -19.37 17.94 -7.51
CA VAL A 935 -19.48 16.47 -7.42
C VAL A 935 -20.91 16.05 -7.11
N GLU A 936 -21.41 15.08 -7.85
CA GLU A 936 -22.73 14.52 -7.65
C GLU A 936 -22.79 13.00 -7.81
N ARG A 937 -23.86 12.41 -7.29
CA ARG A 937 -24.17 11.00 -7.47
C ARG A 937 -24.23 10.68 -8.97
N GLY A 938 -23.65 9.55 -9.33
CA GLY A 938 -23.60 9.07 -10.71
C GLY A 938 -22.30 9.40 -11.45
N GLN A 939 -21.44 10.21 -10.85
CA GLN A 939 -20.03 10.30 -11.23
C GLN A 939 -19.25 9.16 -10.57
N VAL A 940 -18.02 8.91 -11.03
CA VAL A 940 -17.09 7.98 -10.39
C VAL A 940 -15.85 8.74 -9.96
N LEU A 941 -15.24 8.32 -8.85
CA LEU A 941 -13.84 8.60 -8.58
C LEU A 941 -13.00 7.50 -9.19
N ALA A 942 -11.96 7.85 -9.92
CA ALA A 942 -11.02 6.87 -10.44
C ALA A 942 -9.58 7.37 -10.39
N LYS A 943 -8.64 6.42 -10.47
CA LYS A 943 -7.23 6.77 -10.72
C LYS A 943 -7.15 7.54 -12.05
N PRO A 944 -6.38 8.63 -12.15
CA PRO A 944 -6.37 9.48 -13.34
C PRO A 944 -6.04 8.71 -14.62
N GLY A 945 -6.82 8.92 -15.68
CA GLY A 945 -6.63 8.30 -16.99
C GLY A 945 -7.03 6.82 -17.10
N THR A 946 -7.65 6.23 -16.08
CA THR A 946 -7.95 4.78 -16.05
C THR A 946 -9.35 4.41 -16.48
N ILE A 947 -10.26 5.38 -16.52
CA ILE A 947 -11.59 5.25 -17.11
C ILE A 947 -11.96 6.57 -17.77
N THR A 948 -12.70 6.51 -18.88
CA THR A 948 -13.12 7.69 -19.62
C THR A 948 -14.65 7.76 -19.73
N PRO A 949 -15.23 8.97 -19.79
CA PRO A 949 -16.67 9.13 -19.91
C PRO A 949 -17.08 9.02 -21.38
N HIS A 950 -18.00 8.10 -21.69
CA HIS A 950 -18.45 7.81 -23.06
C HIS A 950 -19.95 8.04 -23.21
N ARG A 951 -20.38 8.31 -24.45
CA ARG A 951 -21.78 8.46 -24.83
C ARG A 951 -22.26 7.30 -25.67
N LYS A 952 -21.40 6.72 -26.51
CA LYS A 952 -21.77 5.66 -27.44
C LYS A 952 -21.04 4.36 -27.16
N PHE A 953 -21.80 3.28 -27.13
CA PHE A 953 -21.25 1.93 -26.93
C PHE A 953 -22.12 0.89 -27.62
N ARG A 954 -21.54 -0.27 -27.91
CA ARG A 954 -22.29 -1.48 -28.26
C ARG A 954 -22.51 -2.33 -27.02
N ALA A 955 -23.67 -2.95 -26.97
CA ALA A 955 -24.04 -3.84 -25.89
C ALA A 955 -24.83 -5.04 -26.39
N GLU A 956 -24.66 -6.16 -25.68
CA GLU A 956 -25.57 -7.29 -25.78
C GLU A 956 -26.70 -7.09 -24.78
N VAL A 957 -27.94 -7.04 -25.27
CA VAL A 957 -29.13 -6.74 -24.46
C VAL A 957 -30.13 -7.87 -24.57
N TYR A 958 -30.58 -8.36 -23.42
CA TYR A 958 -31.74 -9.24 -23.30
C TYR A 958 -33.00 -8.40 -23.02
N ILE A 959 -34.05 -8.60 -23.83
CA ILE A 959 -35.34 -7.94 -23.63
C ILE A 959 -36.24 -8.84 -22.79
N LEU A 960 -36.71 -8.33 -21.65
CA LEU A 960 -37.51 -9.12 -20.70
C LEU A 960 -38.92 -9.40 -21.24
N LYS A 961 -39.38 -10.64 -21.09
CA LYS A 961 -40.74 -11.07 -21.40
C LYS A 961 -41.75 -10.53 -20.38
N LYS A 962 -43.04 -10.52 -20.74
CA LYS A 962 -44.12 -10.13 -19.82
C LYS A 962 -44.12 -10.97 -18.55
N GLU A 963 -43.86 -12.27 -18.67
CA GLU A 963 -43.85 -13.24 -17.56
C GLU A 963 -42.67 -13.01 -16.59
N GLU A 964 -41.66 -12.26 -17.03
CA GLU A 964 -40.46 -11.85 -16.29
C GLU A 964 -40.58 -10.42 -15.73
N GLY A 965 -41.70 -9.72 -15.97
CA GLY A 965 -41.95 -8.34 -15.55
C GLY A 965 -41.66 -7.27 -16.61
N GLY A 966 -41.28 -7.69 -17.83
CA GLY A 966 -40.98 -6.83 -18.97
C GLY A 966 -42.21 -6.43 -19.81
N ARG A 967 -41.99 -6.27 -21.11
CA ARG A 967 -42.91 -5.62 -22.05
C ARG A 967 -43.67 -6.61 -22.93
N HIS A 968 -44.81 -6.15 -23.47
CA HIS A 968 -45.66 -6.91 -24.39
C HIS A 968 -45.38 -6.66 -25.87
N THR A 969 -44.84 -5.49 -26.17
CA THR A 969 -44.69 -4.98 -27.54
C THR A 969 -43.26 -5.19 -28.05
N PRO A 970 -43.02 -5.23 -29.37
CA PRO A 970 -41.68 -5.38 -29.96
C PRO A 970 -40.80 -4.13 -29.83
N PHE A 971 -39.53 -4.29 -29.45
CA PHE A 971 -38.54 -3.22 -29.27
C PHE A 971 -38.16 -2.67 -30.64
N PHE A 972 -38.50 -1.42 -30.94
CA PHE A 972 -38.26 -0.82 -32.26
C PHE A 972 -36.94 -0.05 -32.31
N ALA A 973 -36.39 0.13 -33.51
CA ALA A 973 -35.27 1.04 -33.75
C ALA A 973 -35.63 2.50 -33.36
N ASN A 974 -34.70 3.22 -32.74
CA ASN A 974 -34.87 4.58 -32.19
C ASN A 974 -35.68 4.69 -30.89
N TYR A 975 -35.84 3.60 -30.15
CA TYR A 975 -36.46 3.63 -28.83
C TYR A 975 -35.56 4.33 -27.81
N GLN A 976 -36.16 5.13 -26.90
CA GLN A 976 -35.44 5.98 -25.94
C GLN A 976 -35.76 5.66 -24.47
N PRO A 977 -35.18 4.60 -23.89
CA PRO A 977 -35.40 4.26 -22.48
C PRO A 977 -34.43 4.95 -21.53
N GLN A 978 -34.63 4.72 -20.24
CA GLN A 978 -33.65 5.04 -19.20
C GLN A 978 -32.71 3.86 -18.97
N PHE A 979 -31.41 4.14 -18.92
CA PHE A 979 -30.35 3.18 -18.64
C PHE A 979 -29.82 3.41 -17.24
N TYR A 980 -29.83 2.37 -16.41
CA TYR A 980 -29.26 2.38 -15.06
C TYR A 980 -27.86 1.77 -15.12
N LEU A 981 -26.85 2.61 -14.91
CA LEU A 981 -25.43 2.29 -15.02
C LEU A 981 -24.76 2.68 -13.69
N ARG A 982 -24.17 1.71 -12.98
CA ARG A 982 -23.58 1.92 -11.64
C ARG A 982 -24.56 2.63 -10.69
N THR A 983 -24.24 3.85 -10.25
CA THR A 983 -25.03 4.66 -9.31
C THR A 983 -25.93 5.70 -9.99
N THR A 984 -25.98 5.71 -11.34
CA THR A 984 -26.70 6.70 -12.15
C THR A 984 -27.79 6.10 -13.04
N ASP A 985 -28.70 6.94 -13.51
CA ASP A 985 -29.67 6.67 -14.55
C ASP A 985 -29.63 7.76 -15.62
N VAL A 986 -29.56 7.35 -16.89
CA VAL A 986 -29.42 8.26 -18.03
C VAL A 986 -30.35 7.83 -19.15
N THR A 987 -31.07 8.78 -19.74
CA THR A 987 -31.84 8.54 -20.96
C THR A 987 -30.90 8.41 -22.15
N GLY A 988 -31.15 7.42 -23.01
CA GLY A 988 -30.40 7.24 -24.26
C GLY A 988 -31.27 6.68 -25.37
N SER A 989 -30.76 6.63 -26.59
CA SER A 989 -31.41 5.97 -27.73
C SER A 989 -30.78 4.61 -28.01
N ILE A 990 -31.59 3.69 -28.53
CA ILE A 990 -31.17 2.35 -28.95
C ILE A 990 -31.32 2.23 -30.46
N LYS A 991 -30.25 1.77 -31.10
CA LYS A 991 -30.22 1.37 -32.50
C LYS A 991 -29.94 -0.12 -32.59
N LEU A 992 -30.86 -0.85 -33.21
CA LEU A 992 -30.73 -2.29 -33.45
C LEU A 992 -29.70 -2.53 -34.56
N LEU A 993 -28.84 -3.54 -34.36
CA LEU A 993 -27.87 -3.97 -35.36
C LEU A 993 -28.49 -5.06 -36.28
N ASP A 994 -27.80 -5.42 -37.37
CA ASP A 994 -28.19 -6.47 -38.32
C ASP A 994 -29.47 -6.23 -39.15
N GLY A 995 -29.89 -4.98 -39.35
CA GLY A 995 -31.04 -4.65 -40.22
C GLY A 995 -32.40 -5.05 -39.65
N LYS A 996 -32.47 -5.42 -38.36
CA LYS A 996 -33.72 -5.73 -37.66
C LYS A 996 -34.46 -4.43 -37.32
N GLU A 997 -35.70 -4.28 -37.78
CA GLU A 997 -36.55 -3.13 -37.43
C GLU A 997 -37.25 -3.30 -36.06
N MET A 998 -37.38 -4.54 -35.59
CA MET A 998 -38.02 -4.87 -34.32
C MET A 998 -37.39 -6.11 -33.65
N VAL A 999 -37.40 -6.14 -32.32
CA VAL A 999 -36.95 -7.28 -31.49
C VAL A 999 -38.09 -7.71 -30.57
N MET A 1000 -38.35 -9.02 -30.48
CA MET A 1000 -39.40 -9.53 -29.62
C MET A 1000 -38.91 -9.66 -28.17
N PRO A 1001 -39.77 -9.44 -27.16
CA PRO A 1001 -39.46 -9.77 -25.79
C PRO A 1001 -39.06 -11.24 -25.64
N GLY A 1002 -37.93 -11.51 -24.99
CA GLY A 1002 -37.32 -12.83 -24.84
C GLY A 1002 -36.11 -13.11 -25.71
N ASP A 1003 -35.73 -12.18 -26.58
CA ASP A 1003 -34.55 -12.30 -27.44
C ASP A 1003 -33.34 -11.59 -26.83
N ASN A 1004 -32.15 -12.12 -27.15
CA ASN A 1004 -30.89 -11.40 -27.02
C ASN A 1004 -30.61 -10.64 -28.31
N VAL A 1005 -30.23 -9.37 -28.21
CA VAL A 1005 -29.91 -8.52 -29.35
C VAL A 1005 -28.67 -7.66 -29.09
N SER A 1006 -27.81 -7.58 -30.08
CA SER A 1006 -26.73 -6.60 -30.14
C SER A 1006 -27.29 -5.23 -30.54
N VAL A 1007 -27.04 -4.23 -29.71
CA VAL A 1007 -27.51 -2.86 -29.94
C VAL A 1007 -26.38 -1.86 -29.82
N GLU A 1008 -26.52 -0.75 -30.54
CA GLU A 1008 -25.74 0.46 -30.33
C GLU A 1008 -26.57 1.43 -29.48
N VAL A 1009 -25.99 1.89 -28.37
CA VAL A 1009 -26.63 2.80 -27.42
C VAL A 1009 -25.95 4.16 -27.49
N GLU A 1010 -26.73 5.24 -27.54
CA GLU A 1010 -26.25 6.61 -27.42
C GLU A 1010 -26.92 7.31 -26.23
N LEU A 1011 -26.13 7.63 -25.20
CA LEU A 1011 -26.58 8.31 -23.99
C LEU A 1011 -26.66 9.83 -24.17
N GLN A 1012 -27.60 10.48 -23.50
CA GLN A 1012 -27.75 11.94 -23.52
C GLN A 1012 -26.61 12.68 -22.79
N VAL A 1013 -25.99 12.05 -21.80
CA VAL A 1013 -24.84 12.56 -21.05
C VAL A 1013 -23.75 11.50 -20.99
N PRO A 1014 -22.46 11.90 -20.95
CA PRO A 1014 -21.36 10.95 -20.94
C PRO A 1014 -21.21 10.29 -19.57
N ILE A 1015 -21.04 8.97 -19.54
CA ILE A 1015 -20.92 8.16 -18.33
C ILE A 1015 -19.60 7.41 -18.34
N ALA A 1016 -18.94 7.33 -17.18
CA ALA A 1016 -17.73 6.54 -17.01
C ALA A 1016 -18.08 5.05 -17.19
N MET A 1017 -17.55 4.42 -18.24
CA MET A 1017 -17.86 3.04 -18.58
C MET A 1017 -16.65 2.27 -19.09
N ASP A 1018 -16.70 0.97 -18.89
CA ASP A 1018 -15.68 -0.01 -19.24
C ASP A 1018 -16.36 -1.22 -19.90
N LYS A 1019 -15.61 -1.94 -20.75
CA LYS A 1019 -16.11 -3.17 -21.37
C LYS A 1019 -16.51 -4.17 -20.29
N GLY A 1020 -17.68 -4.78 -20.43
CA GLY A 1020 -18.26 -5.69 -19.44
C GLY A 1020 -19.16 -5.02 -18.40
N LEU A 1021 -19.31 -3.69 -18.42
CA LEU A 1021 -20.24 -2.98 -17.53
C LEU A 1021 -21.67 -3.47 -17.78
N ARG A 1022 -22.34 -3.93 -16.72
CA ARG A 1022 -23.74 -4.33 -16.76
C ARG A 1022 -24.64 -3.13 -16.55
N PHE A 1023 -25.80 -3.14 -17.19
CA PHE A 1023 -26.82 -2.11 -17.02
C PHE A 1023 -28.23 -2.66 -17.14
N ALA A 1024 -29.19 -1.95 -16.55
CA ALA A 1024 -30.61 -2.24 -16.69
C ALA A 1024 -31.29 -1.17 -17.54
N ILE A 1025 -32.29 -1.58 -18.32
CA ILE A 1025 -33.10 -0.70 -19.17
C ILE A 1025 -34.48 -0.60 -18.53
N ARG A 1026 -34.94 0.61 -18.23
CA ARG A 1026 -36.26 0.88 -17.64
C ARG A 1026 -37.13 1.80 -18.49
N GLU A 1027 -38.42 1.54 -18.47
CA GLU A 1027 -39.49 2.36 -19.09
C GLU A 1027 -40.72 2.36 -18.18
N GLY A 1028 -41.36 3.53 -18.01
CA GLY A 1028 -42.63 3.63 -17.29
C GLY A 1028 -42.60 3.07 -15.87
N GLY A 1029 -41.44 3.16 -15.20
CA GLY A 1029 -41.23 2.62 -13.86
C GLY A 1029 -40.96 1.11 -13.79
N ARG A 1030 -40.80 0.39 -14.91
CA ARG A 1030 -40.52 -1.06 -14.95
C ARG A 1030 -39.21 -1.36 -15.67
N THR A 1031 -38.54 -2.46 -15.31
CA THR A 1031 -37.38 -2.96 -16.06
C THR A 1031 -37.84 -3.73 -17.30
N VAL A 1032 -37.40 -3.28 -18.48
CA VAL A 1032 -37.79 -3.83 -19.79
C VAL A 1032 -36.66 -4.59 -20.48
N GLY A 1033 -35.42 -4.43 -20.02
CA GLY A 1033 -34.29 -5.24 -20.49
C GLY A 1033 -33.06 -5.10 -19.58
N SER A 1034 -32.05 -5.93 -19.84
CA SER A 1034 -30.74 -5.88 -19.18
C SER A 1034 -29.65 -6.11 -20.21
N GLY A 1035 -28.51 -5.43 -20.08
CA GLY A 1035 -27.42 -5.56 -21.04
C GLY A 1035 -26.03 -5.49 -20.44
N VAL A 1036 -25.06 -5.84 -21.26
CA VAL A 1036 -23.64 -5.78 -20.96
C VAL A 1036 -22.92 -5.04 -22.08
N VAL A 1037 -22.11 -4.05 -21.72
CA VAL A 1037 -21.28 -3.30 -22.68
C VAL A 1037 -20.27 -4.25 -23.32
N SER A 1038 -20.36 -4.45 -24.64
CA SER A 1038 -19.48 -5.33 -25.40
C SER A 1038 -18.30 -4.58 -26.02
N GLU A 1039 -18.52 -3.32 -26.42
CA GLU A 1039 -17.52 -2.47 -27.07
C GLU A 1039 -17.84 -0.99 -26.81
N ILE A 1040 -16.82 -0.16 -26.60
CA ILE A 1040 -16.98 1.30 -26.44
C ILE A 1040 -16.69 1.96 -27.78
N LEU A 1041 -17.52 2.90 -28.21
CA LEU A 1041 -17.42 3.54 -29.53
C LEU A 1041 -16.96 5.00 -29.45
N GLU A 1042 -17.62 5.82 -28.63
CA GLU A 1042 -17.38 7.28 -28.53
C GLU A 1042 -17.57 7.79 -27.10
#